data_AF-A0A842WN87-F1
#
_entry.id   AF-A0A842WN87-F1
#
_cell.length_a   1.000
_cell.length_b   1.000
_cell.length_c   1.000
_cell.angle_alpha   90.00
_cell.angle_beta   90.00
_cell.angle_gamma   90.00
#
_symmetry.space_group_name_H-M   'P 1'
#
loop_
_entity.id
_entity.type
_entity.pdbx_description
1 polymer ?
#
loop_
_entity_poly.entity_id
_entity_poly.type
_entity_poly.pdbx_seq_one_letter_code
_entity_poly.pdbx_strand_id
1 'polypeptide(L)'
;MNSRKSNLLLAAFLAITLVMPMLAANVTVSPQINTTQNHSPAAEEPNIQTIEGAGAFVDAWGGVYDVVATVQNASHYGYDHTNAIKDVLDDQTTNEDGYVSQIVFNVAGMTPFPNGAMGASMAVLQLSVSPVYVIPLSDPSYYEEVSESEAIDLAEDIVEIYETAFNLDLQRLEIVDGGFTYQMTYIAILQVDGGVGALNTMRTRLASLGGFMDLAAGTGWTNLLTTTTETIMPFMRRPTMSHVDTILEGISYSMYPYYRPEGDQPDYETEIEIIIGAEISQSVPNQVQAVAGDEVYNPLVHLGLAGNLQNKMQQVDTAESISILVGATPAHLEMGGIPTDWSIEDDSYEIPSSIYLPGKTIPAGSDLSEVITAYLSYLPSYYAMQVHTSIESISETMFDPFIDSLWGGVGTFPDFQELFLDYDEDDFPETPIVELNLDLLADIMEQAGMNPSALVDYVDMDVYDDNPPAALALAFIQYFDAYNLLDILDDDIYADAPELESYLNTMIEGIEVFMDDFAGINFPAEFQTKEDLADFVDTHWELNLGALWYAMADDNLADIKDAVHDMLDTTNLQEHITPFLKADIGASLVAGLGFAGAVNWDIDDSTPTLETIDTDTWTLTFDSDPEALNIDGPYLTVVKAPSVREINEGGIITYTMTVHNYGDATAYDIKVLDGMSAGLDGEREFYWTHDSLAAGETWTFTYDVVANDTGLYMDMPAICVYFNTTLSSFSPTSPGDWEGTARYTISAPGYQILVTGGWWPPTILGIPTLYLVAGVGGVAVVGVAILLVRRRP
;
A
#
# COMPACT_ATOMS: atom_id res chain seq x y z
N MET A 1 -0.72 1.05 5.65
CA MET A 1 -0.26 1.08 4.23
C MET A 1 -1.45 0.99 3.29
N ASN A 2 -1.54 1.53 2.07
CA ASN A 2 -0.89 2.69 1.45
C ASN A 2 -1.61 3.02 0.12
N SER A 3 -2.92 3.32 0.17
CA SER A 3 -3.84 3.32 -0.98
C SER A 3 -3.59 4.38 -2.07
N ARG A 4 -2.50 5.15 -1.98
CA ARG A 4 -2.07 6.13 -3.00
C ARG A 4 -0.63 5.94 -3.50
N LYS A 5 0.25 5.28 -2.72
CA LYS A 5 1.31 4.48 -3.36
C LYS A 5 0.63 3.46 -4.30
N SER A 6 -0.45 2.81 -3.86
CA SER A 6 -1.23 1.85 -4.66
C SER A 6 -1.98 2.40 -5.89
N ASN A 7 -1.67 3.61 -6.40
CA ASN A 7 -2.09 4.06 -7.74
C ASN A 7 -0.90 4.51 -8.59
N LEU A 8 0.16 5.09 -8.01
CA LEU A 8 1.38 5.43 -8.77
C LEU A 8 2.43 4.31 -8.73
N LEU A 9 2.66 3.70 -7.58
CA LEU A 9 3.30 2.40 -7.49
C LEU A 9 2.40 1.34 -8.13
N LEU A 10 1.07 1.45 -8.16
CA LEU A 10 0.28 0.54 -9.01
C LEU A 10 0.35 0.90 -10.50
N ALA A 11 0.54 2.15 -10.94
CA ALA A 11 0.79 2.46 -12.35
C ALA A 11 2.21 2.05 -12.79
N ALA A 12 3.21 2.25 -11.92
CA ALA A 12 4.58 1.82 -12.14
C ALA A 12 4.74 0.30 -11.98
N PHE A 13 3.98 -0.37 -11.11
CA PHE A 13 3.86 -1.84 -11.03
C PHE A 13 2.90 -2.36 -12.12
N LEU A 14 1.96 -1.57 -12.65
CA LEU A 14 1.28 -1.89 -13.91
C LEU A 14 2.25 -1.72 -15.10
N ALA A 15 3.31 -0.91 -15.01
CA ALA A 15 4.37 -0.84 -16.02
C ALA A 15 5.48 -1.90 -15.81
N ILE A 16 5.82 -2.24 -14.57
CA ILE A 16 6.93 -3.13 -14.19
C ILE A 16 6.44 -4.56 -13.91
N THR A 17 5.15 -4.76 -13.62
CA THR A 17 4.50 -6.06 -13.43
C THR A 17 3.18 -6.26 -14.20
N LEU A 18 2.68 -5.27 -14.96
CA LEU A 18 1.85 -5.56 -16.14
C LEU A 18 2.57 -5.25 -17.47
N VAL A 19 3.34 -4.17 -17.67
CA VAL A 19 3.98 -3.96 -18.99
C VAL A 19 5.22 -4.83 -19.16
N MET A 20 6.12 -5.01 -18.17
CA MET A 20 7.15 -6.06 -18.32
C MET A 20 6.56 -7.47 -18.41
N PRO A 21 5.52 -7.87 -17.64
CA PRO A 21 4.72 -9.06 -17.89
C PRO A 21 3.66 -8.98 -19.00
N MET A 22 3.61 -7.96 -19.86
CA MET A 22 2.79 -7.96 -21.10
C MET A 22 3.70 -7.94 -22.32
N LEU A 23 4.88 -7.34 -22.21
CA LEU A 23 6.03 -7.56 -23.08
C LEU A 23 6.58 -8.99 -22.90
N ALA A 24 6.58 -9.54 -21.68
CA ALA A 24 6.97 -10.92 -21.39
C ALA A 24 5.79 -11.91 -21.36
N ALA A 25 4.54 -11.51 -21.04
CA ALA A 25 3.39 -12.43 -20.95
C ALA A 25 2.26 -12.21 -21.99
N ASN A 26 2.51 -11.44 -23.07
CA ASN A 26 2.04 -11.89 -24.40
C ASN A 26 2.67 -13.25 -24.81
N VAL A 27 3.59 -13.78 -23.99
CA VAL A 27 4.01 -15.18 -23.96
C VAL A 27 3.29 -16.00 -22.86
N THR A 28 1.97 -15.80 -22.67
CA THR A 28 1.07 -16.78 -22.00
C THR A 28 0.07 -17.47 -22.93
N VAL A 29 0.18 -17.25 -24.24
CA VAL A 29 0.45 -18.44 -25.05
C VAL A 29 1.88 -18.84 -24.66
N SER A 30 2.15 -20.08 -24.26
CA SER A 30 3.50 -20.60 -24.55
C SER A 30 3.76 -20.25 -26.01
N PRO A 31 4.99 -19.92 -26.42
CA PRO A 31 5.30 -20.10 -27.81
C PRO A 31 5.27 -21.63 -27.98
N GLN A 32 4.10 -22.15 -28.36
CA GLN A 32 4.08 -22.96 -29.54
C GLN A 32 4.59 -22.08 -30.69
N ILE A 33 5.93 -21.87 -30.69
CA ILE A 33 6.74 -22.42 -31.78
C ILE A 33 6.12 -23.78 -32.02
N ASN A 34 5.23 -23.82 -33.01
CA ASN A 34 4.44 -25.00 -33.29
C ASN A 34 5.45 -26.14 -33.46
N THR A 35 5.49 -27.09 -32.52
CA THR A 35 6.61 -28.04 -32.41
C THR A 35 6.63 -29.05 -33.57
N THR A 36 5.79 -28.83 -34.58
CA THR A 36 6.14 -28.98 -35.99
C THR A 36 7.40 -28.18 -36.41
N GLN A 37 8.56 -28.62 -35.90
CA GLN A 37 9.91 -28.48 -36.48
C GLN A 37 10.03 -27.60 -37.72
N ASN A 38 10.03 -26.28 -37.50
CA ASN A 38 10.53 -25.17 -38.31
C ASN A 38 10.47 -23.99 -37.31
N HIS A 39 11.50 -23.18 -37.07
CA HIS A 39 12.44 -22.57 -38.01
C HIS A 39 13.92 -22.78 -37.60
N SER A 40 14.85 -22.23 -38.39
CA SER A 40 16.31 -22.39 -38.20
C SER A 40 16.82 -21.74 -36.92
N PRO A 41 17.92 -22.26 -36.32
CA PRO A 41 18.56 -21.63 -35.17
C PRO A 41 19.22 -20.30 -35.55
N ALA A 42 18.98 -19.27 -34.73
CA ALA A 42 19.98 -18.23 -34.48
C ALA A 42 21.14 -18.84 -33.67
N ALA A 43 22.30 -18.19 -33.64
CA ALA A 43 23.56 -18.88 -33.35
C ALA A 43 23.88 -19.12 -31.87
N GLU A 44 23.25 -18.39 -30.94
CA GLU A 44 23.34 -18.51 -29.47
C GLU A 44 22.05 -17.86 -28.89
N GLU A 45 21.59 -18.28 -27.70
CA GLU A 45 20.43 -17.67 -27.01
C GLU A 45 20.88 -16.45 -26.18
N PRO A 46 20.02 -15.43 -25.99
CA PRO A 46 20.39 -14.18 -25.32
C PRO A 46 20.67 -14.39 -23.82
N ASN A 47 21.77 -13.79 -23.33
CA ASN A 47 22.28 -14.00 -21.98
C ASN A 47 21.80 -12.90 -21.02
N ILE A 48 20.49 -12.86 -20.76
CA ILE A 48 19.85 -11.81 -19.96
C ILE A 48 20.13 -12.03 -18.47
N GLN A 49 20.98 -11.17 -17.89
CA GLN A 49 21.37 -11.22 -16.46
C GLN A 49 20.85 -10.03 -15.65
N THR A 50 20.31 -9.00 -16.30
CA THR A 50 19.77 -7.81 -15.64
C THR A 50 18.47 -7.39 -16.28
N ILE A 51 17.54 -6.98 -15.43
CA ILE A 51 16.37 -6.18 -15.78
C ILE A 51 16.48 -4.89 -14.96
N GLU A 52 16.34 -3.73 -15.59
CA GLU A 52 16.49 -2.44 -14.91
C GLU A 52 15.48 -1.41 -15.43
N GLY A 53 15.00 -0.58 -14.51
CA GLY A 53 13.99 0.43 -14.77
C GLY A 53 14.31 1.73 -14.05
N ALA A 54 14.16 2.87 -14.72
CA ALA A 54 14.07 4.16 -14.05
C ALA A 54 12.81 4.88 -14.51
N GLY A 55 12.12 5.51 -13.58
CA GLY A 55 10.84 6.16 -13.79
C GLY A 55 10.78 7.52 -13.13
N ALA A 56 10.12 8.47 -13.80
CA ALA A 56 9.72 9.72 -13.20
C ALA A 56 8.27 10.04 -13.52
N PHE A 57 7.50 10.38 -12.49
CA PHE A 57 6.16 10.94 -12.64
C PHE A 57 6.15 12.39 -12.15
N VAL A 58 5.49 13.26 -12.91
CA VAL A 58 5.16 14.61 -12.49
C VAL A 58 3.64 14.68 -12.31
N ASP A 59 3.17 15.12 -11.13
CA ASP A 59 1.76 15.37 -10.90
C ASP A 59 1.34 16.78 -11.34
N ALA A 60 0.02 17.00 -11.47
CA ALA A 60 -0.56 18.29 -11.89
C ALA A 60 -0.33 19.45 -10.88
N TRP A 61 0.28 19.16 -9.72
CA TRP A 61 0.66 20.13 -8.70
C TRP A 61 2.19 20.34 -8.65
N GLY A 62 2.91 19.79 -9.63
CA GLY A 62 4.37 19.89 -9.75
C GLY A 62 5.14 19.02 -8.77
N GLY A 63 4.48 18.06 -8.10
CA GLY A 63 5.14 17.02 -7.34
C GLY A 63 5.83 16.03 -8.27
N VAL A 64 7.08 15.67 -7.93
CA VAL A 64 7.92 14.74 -8.69
C VAL A 64 8.11 13.47 -7.90
N TYR A 65 7.97 12.32 -8.55
CA TYR A 65 8.11 11.00 -7.95
C TYR A 65 9.10 10.22 -8.80
N ASP A 66 10.33 10.09 -8.30
CA ASP A 66 11.40 9.36 -8.97
C ASP A 66 11.51 7.95 -8.38
N VAL A 67 11.65 6.95 -9.24
CA VAL A 67 11.90 5.55 -8.87
C VAL A 67 12.99 4.96 -9.75
N VAL A 68 13.88 4.17 -9.14
CA VAL A 68 14.89 3.39 -9.85
C VAL A 68 14.89 2.00 -9.26
N ALA A 69 14.78 0.99 -10.11
CA ALA A 69 14.70 -0.41 -9.70
C ALA A 69 15.54 -1.31 -10.62
N THR A 70 16.03 -2.41 -10.07
CA THR A 70 16.72 -3.44 -10.84
C THR A 70 16.47 -4.83 -10.25
N VAL A 71 16.58 -5.85 -11.10
CA VAL A 71 16.70 -7.25 -10.71
C VAL A 71 17.90 -7.80 -11.47
N GLN A 72 18.90 -8.33 -10.77
CA GLN A 72 20.17 -8.77 -11.36
C GLN A 72 20.58 -10.14 -10.83
N ASN A 73 21.20 -10.98 -11.69
CA ASN A 73 21.89 -12.18 -11.23
C ASN A 73 23.20 -11.77 -10.54
N ALA A 74 23.16 -11.70 -9.22
CA ALA A 74 24.30 -11.31 -8.40
C ALA A 74 25.44 -12.33 -8.46
N SER A 75 25.14 -13.63 -8.66
CA SER A 75 26.15 -14.67 -8.84
C SER A 75 26.93 -14.52 -10.15
N HIS A 76 26.30 -14.01 -11.22
CA HIS A 76 27.00 -13.71 -12.47
C HIS A 76 27.92 -12.48 -12.36
N TYR A 77 27.49 -11.43 -11.65
CA TYR A 77 28.27 -10.19 -11.51
C TYR A 77 29.27 -10.20 -10.33
N GLY A 78 29.04 -11.02 -9.31
CA GLY A 78 29.94 -11.26 -8.18
C GLY A 78 30.07 -10.10 -7.19
N TYR A 79 28.97 -9.46 -6.77
CA TYR A 79 29.02 -8.32 -5.84
C TYR A 79 29.52 -8.71 -4.44
N ASP A 80 30.46 -7.94 -3.88
CA ASP A 80 31.09 -8.24 -2.59
C ASP A 80 30.08 -8.50 -1.45
N HIS A 81 28.98 -7.74 -1.40
CA HIS A 81 27.95 -7.88 -0.36
C HIS A 81 27.04 -9.10 -0.55
N THR A 82 26.75 -9.51 -1.79
CA THR A 82 26.02 -10.77 -2.06
C THR A 82 26.93 -11.98 -1.95
N ASN A 83 28.23 -11.84 -2.21
CA ASN A 83 29.20 -12.93 -2.02
C ASN A 83 29.29 -13.33 -0.54
N ALA A 84 29.31 -12.37 0.39
CA ALA A 84 29.28 -12.67 1.83
C ALA A 84 28.02 -13.43 2.26
N ILE A 85 26.85 -13.08 1.68
CA ILE A 85 25.60 -13.81 1.91
C ILE A 85 25.65 -15.19 1.26
N LYS A 86 26.20 -15.33 0.04
CA LYS A 86 26.39 -16.62 -0.61
C LYS A 86 27.30 -17.55 0.20
N ASP A 87 28.40 -17.04 0.76
CA ASP A 87 29.33 -17.83 1.58
C ASP A 87 28.60 -18.42 2.81
N VAL A 88 27.69 -17.67 3.44
CA VAL A 88 26.81 -18.18 4.52
C VAL A 88 25.83 -19.22 3.99
N LEU A 89 25.09 -18.91 2.91
CA LEU A 89 24.09 -19.83 2.34
C LEU A 89 24.69 -21.15 1.85
N ASP A 90 25.91 -21.13 1.29
CA ASP A 90 26.66 -22.31 0.88
C ASP A 90 27.09 -23.15 2.10
N ASP A 91 27.41 -22.53 3.24
CA ASP A 91 27.74 -23.24 4.49
C ASP A 91 26.48 -23.88 5.10
N GLN A 92 25.39 -23.11 5.22
CA GLN A 92 24.07 -23.57 5.69
C GLN A 92 23.58 -24.76 4.85
N THR A 93 23.53 -24.60 3.52
CA THR A 93 23.10 -25.68 2.60
C THR A 93 24.09 -26.84 2.44
N THR A 94 25.30 -26.74 3.00
CA THR A 94 26.24 -27.87 3.09
C THR A 94 26.14 -28.62 4.42
N ASN A 95 25.97 -27.91 5.55
CA ASN A 95 26.21 -28.46 6.88
C ASN A 95 24.99 -28.54 7.82
N GLU A 96 23.98 -27.70 7.64
CA GLU A 96 22.83 -27.57 8.56
C GLU A 96 21.53 -28.14 7.95
N ASP A 97 20.44 -28.29 8.71
CA ASP A 97 19.21 -28.92 8.22
C ASP A 97 18.31 -27.90 7.47
N GLY A 98 18.60 -26.59 7.61
CA GLY A 98 17.92 -25.48 6.95
C GLY A 98 18.84 -24.46 6.24
N TYR A 99 18.24 -23.46 5.60
CA TYR A 99 18.93 -22.30 5.01
C TYR A 99 17.99 -21.08 4.90
N VAL A 100 18.56 -19.87 4.87
CA VAL A 100 17.78 -18.65 4.59
C VAL A 100 17.39 -18.61 3.10
N SER A 101 16.09 -18.72 2.82
CA SER A 101 15.52 -18.84 1.48
C SER A 101 14.97 -17.53 0.91
N GLN A 102 14.80 -16.49 1.73
CA GLN A 102 14.48 -15.14 1.28
C GLN A 102 15.01 -14.10 2.27
N ILE A 103 15.50 -12.98 1.75
CA ILE A 103 15.93 -11.81 2.53
C ILE A 103 15.27 -10.58 1.92
N VAL A 104 14.63 -9.73 2.74
CA VAL A 104 14.10 -8.42 2.33
C VAL A 104 14.55 -7.36 3.33
N PHE A 105 15.39 -6.42 2.90
CA PHE A 105 15.88 -5.33 3.73
C PHE A 105 15.35 -3.98 3.26
N ASN A 106 14.70 -3.25 4.15
CA ASN A 106 14.10 -1.96 3.90
C ASN A 106 14.72 -0.90 4.82
N VAL A 107 15.03 0.27 4.28
CA VAL A 107 15.40 1.47 5.06
C VAL A 107 14.58 2.65 4.55
N ALA A 108 13.87 3.31 5.47
CA ALA A 108 13.03 4.47 5.16
C ALA A 108 13.51 5.72 5.93
N GLY A 109 13.52 6.87 5.24
CA GLY A 109 13.90 8.16 5.84
C GLY A 109 13.04 8.57 7.04
N MET A 110 11.74 8.24 7.02
CA MET A 110 10.79 8.39 8.12
C MET A 110 9.72 7.31 8.01
N THR A 111 9.13 6.91 9.14
CA THR A 111 8.03 5.92 9.16
C THR A 111 6.66 6.60 9.29
N PRO A 112 5.77 6.51 8.28
CA PRO A 112 4.40 7.03 8.37
C PRO A 112 3.46 6.06 9.09
N PHE A 113 2.81 6.52 10.16
CA PHE A 113 1.84 5.72 10.92
C PHE A 113 0.39 5.92 10.45
N PRO A 114 -0.53 4.97 10.71
CA PRO A 114 -1.92 5.04 10.22
C PRO A 114 -2.72 6.24 10.71
N ASN A 115 -2.44 6.72 11.93
CA ASN A 115 -3.05 7.90 12.54
C ASN A 115 -2.47 9.25 12.04
N GLY A 116 -1.56 9.21 11.06
CA GLY A 116 -0.96 10.40 10.46
C GLY A 116 0.30 10.93 11.18
N ALA A 117 0.73 10.32 12.28
CA ALA A 117 2.04 10.62 12.88
C ALA A 117 3.20 10.17 11.97
N MET A 118 4.33 10.87 12.06
CA MET A 118 5.59 10.52 11.39
C MET A 118 6.65 10.17 12.42
N GLY A 119 7.00 8.89 12.49
CA GLY A 119 8.07 8.38 13.34
C GLY A 119 9.46 8.62 12.78
N ALA A 120 10.45 8.22 13.58
CA ALA A 120 11.85 8.21 13.18
C ALA A 120 12.12 7.26 11.99
N SER A 121 13.33 7.31 11.44
CA SER A 121 13.76 6.37 10.41
C SER A 121 13.76 4.94 10.98
N MET A 122 13.35 3.95 10.19
CA MET A 122 13.41 2.55 10.58
C MET A 122 14.15 1.73 9.52
N ALA A 123 14.91 0.74 9.99
CA ALA A 123 15.39 -0.36 9.17
C ALA A 123 14.58 -1.62 9.53
N VAL A 124 14.14 -2.37 8.52
CA VAL A 124 13.36 -3.60 8.68
C VAL A 124 13.99 -4.68 7.82
N LEU A 125 14.41 -5.78 8.44
CA LEU A 125 14.95 -6.96 7.80
C LEU A 125 13.95 -8.11 7.98
N GLN A 126 13.42 -8.64 6.89
CA GLN A 126 12.56 -9.82 6.90
C GLN A 126 13.32 -11.00 6.30
N LEU A 127 13.29 -12.12 7.00
CA LEU A 127 13.98 -13.35 6.62
C LEU A 127 12.96 -14.48 6.50
N SER A 128 13.18 -15.40 5.57
CA SER A 128 12.50 -16.70 5.55
C SER A 128 13.55 -17.80 5.59
N VAL A 129 13.32 -18.81 6.43
CA VAL A 129 14.17 -19.99 6.58
C VAL A 129 13.41 -21.21 6.09
N SER A 130 14.03 -22.01 5.22
CA SER A 130 13.45 -23.22 4.64
C SER A 130 14.31 -24.45 4.92
N PRO A 131 13.71 -25.65 5.02
CA PRO A 131 14.45 -26.91 5.19
C PRO A 131 15.20 -27.29 3.92
N VAL A 132 16.30 -28.01 4.11
CA VAL A 132 17.03 -28.70 3.05
C VAL A 132 16.38 -30.06 2.77
N TYR A 133 16.16 -30.36 1.49
CA TYR A 133 15.55 -31.62 1.06
C TYR A 133 16.64 -32.64 0.74
N VAL A 134 16.83 -33.61 1.62
CA VAL A 134 17.81 -34.68 1.44
C VAL A 134 17.25 -35.80 0.56
N ILE A 135 17.99 -36.14 -0.50
CA ILE A 135 17.59 -37.21 -1.43
C ILE A 135 18.33 -38.51 -1.06
N PRO A 136 17.68 -39.47 -0.38
CA PRO A 136 18.33 -40.71 0.04
C PRO A 136 18.59 -41.68 -1.11
N LEU A 137 19.53 -42.62 -0.90
CA LEU A 137 19.88 -43.69 -1.85
C LEU A 137 18.72 -44.64 -2.21
N SER A 138 17.60 -44.59 -1.49
CA SER A 138 16.37 -45.31 -1.82
C SER A 138 15.13 -44.53 -1.36
N ASP A 139 14.57 -43.76 -2.28
CA ASP A 139 13.30 -42.98 -2.23
C ASP A 139 12.21 -43.67 -1.38
N PRO A 140 11.50 -42.96 -0.46
CA PRO A 140 10.96 -41.61 -0.64
C PRO A 140 11.81 -40.47 -0.06
N SER A 141 11.77 -39.32 -0.74
CA SER A 141 12.24 -38.00 -0.28
C SER A 141 12.05 -37.77 1.22
N TYR A 142 13.14 -37.42 1.90
CA TYR A 142 13.17 -37.02 3.31
C TYR A 142 13.49 -35.52 3.37
N TYR A 143 12.91 -34.80 4.32
CA TYR A 143 13.35 -33.46 4.68
C TYR A 143 13.89 -33.55 6.10
N GLU A 144 14.91 -32.75 6.39
CA GLU A 144 15.39 -32.58 7.75
C GLU A 144 14.48 -31.54 8.43
N GLU A 145 14.06 -31.80 9.68
CA GLU A 145 13.12 -30.94 10.42
C GLU A 145 13.91 -29.81 11.09
N VAL A 146 13.90 -28.62 10.46
CA VAL A 146 14.51 -27.41 11.04
C VAL A 146 13.79 -27.05 12.34
N SER A 147 14.53 -27.02 13.44
CA SER A 147 14.00 -26.55 14.72
C SER A 147 13.91 -25.02 14.76
N GLU A 148 12.99 -24.46 15.52
CA GLU A 148 12.89 -23.00 15.72
C GLU A 148 14.23 -22.39 16.16
N SER A 149 14.93 -23.03 17.11
CA SER A 149 16.26 -22.59 17.56
C SER A 149 17.32 -22.59 16.45
N GLU A 150 17.26 -23.56 15.54
CA GLU A 150 18.15 -23.61 14.39
C GLU A 150 17.77 -22.55 13.35
N ALA A 151 16.47 -22.35 13.11
CA ALA A 151 16.00 -21.28 12.23
C ALA A 151 16.41 -19.89 12.74
N ILE A 152 16.45 -19.69 14.07
CA ILE A 152 17.00 -18.48 14.70
C ILE A 152 18.50 -18.38 14.39
N ASP A 153 19.30 -19.39 14.74
CA ASP A 153 20.76 -19.37 14.50
C ASP A 153 21.08 -19.10 13.01
N LEU A 154 20.38 -19.74 12.06
CA LEU A 154 20.51 -19.53 10.62
C LEU A 154 20.12 -18.12 10.17
N ALA A 155 19.16 -17.49 10.84
CA ALA A 155 18.73 -16.12 10.56
C ALA A 155 19.73 -15.10 11.12
N GLU A 156 20.23 -15.30 12.34
CA GLU A 156 21.19 -14.41 13.01
C GLU A 156 22.52 -14.29 12.22
N ASP A 157 22.97 -15.36 11.55
CA ASP A 157 24.12 -15.31 10.61
C ASP A 157 23.96 -14.22 9.53
N ILE A 158 22.73 -14.04 9.01
CA ILE A 158 22.40 -13.00 8.04
C ILE A 158 22.19 -11.64 8.71
N VAL A 159 21.61 -11.61 9.92
CA VAL A 159 21.46 -10.37 10.71
C VAL A 159 22.82 -9.72 10.97
N GLU A 160 23.85 -10.47 11.38
CA GLU A 160 25.20 -9.93 11.66
C GLU A 160 25.80 -9.22 10.42
N ILE A 161 25.53 -9.71 9.21
CA ILE A 161 25.96 -9.08 7.95
C ILE A 161 25.32 -7.69 7.81
N TYR A 162 24.02 -7.55 8.06
CA TYR A 162 23.31 -6.27 7.96
C TYR A 162 23.67 -5.32 9.10
N GLU A 163 23.73 -5.79 10.35
CA GLU A 163 24.18 -4.98 11.49
C GLU A 163 25.58 -4.41 11.27
N THR A 164 26.52 -5.25 10.83
CA THR A 164 27.90 -4.84 10.54
C THR A 164 27.98 -3.87 9.37
N ALA A 165 27.23 -4.11 8.29
CA ALA A 165 27.27 -3.27 7.09
C ALA A 165 26.68 -1.87 7.35
N PHE A 166 25.61 -1.79 8.12
CA PHE A 166 24.83 -0.55 8.32
C PHE A 166 25.06 0.14 9.67
N ASN A 167 25.79 -0.50 10.61
CA ASN A 167 25.94 -0.08 12.00
C ASN A 167 24.55 0.05 12.68
N LEU A 168 23.82 -1.06 12.69
CA LEU A 168 22.49 -1.18 13.30
C LEU A 168 22.54 -2.06 14.55
N ASP A 169 21.42 -2.07 15.27
CA ASP A 169 21.08 -2.96 16.39
C ASP A 169 19.69 -3.50 16.02
N LEU A 170 19.65 -4.65 15.36
CA LEU A 170 18.47 -5.25 14.74
C LEU A 170 17.80 -6.18 15.75
N GLN A 171 16.70 -5.73 16.33
CA GLN A 171 15.95 -6.51 17.30
C GLN A 171 14.87 -7.33 16.60
N ARG A 172 14.80 -8.62 16.92
CA ARG A 172 13.72 -9.48 16.44
C ARG A 172 12.38 -8.99 17.00
N LEU A 173 11.42 -8.77 16.11
CA LEU A 173 10.04 -8.44 16.45
C LEU A 173 9.19 -9.70 16.57
N GLU A 174 9.23 -10.58 15.58
CA GLU A 174 8.32 -11.74 15.52
C GLU A 174 8.97 -12.95 14.83
N ILE A 175 8.46 -14.14 15.16
CA ILE A 175 8.70 -15.39 14.43
C ILE A 175 7.35 -16.02 14.05
N VAL A 176 7.21 -16.41 12.79
CA VAL A 176 6.03 -17.06 12.22
C VAL A 176 6.41 -18.42 11.63
N ASP A 177 5.95 -19.52 12.22
CA ASP A 177 6.04 -20.88 11.68
C ASP A 177 4.95 -21.16 10.63
N GLY A 178 5.35 -21.25 9.36
CA GLY A 178 4.50 -21.68 8.25
C GLY A 178 4.31 -23.20 8.14
N GLY A 179 4.74 -23.98 9.12
CA GLY A 179 4.75 -25.45 9.17
C GLY A 179 5.83 -26.12 8.30
N PHE A 180 6.38 -25.38 7.33
CA PHE A 180 7.53 -25.77 6.52
C PHE A 180 8.61 -24.69 6.42
N THR A 181 8.35 -23.48 6.92
CA THR A 181 9.26 -22.33 6.80
C THR A 181 9.03 -21.38 7.95
N TYR A 182 10.10 -20.95 8.63
CA TYR A 182 10.01 -19.86 9.61
C TYR A 182 10.20 -18.53 8.91
N GLN A 183 9.33 -17.56 9.17
CA GLN A 183 9.49 -16.16 8.76
C GLN A 183 9.83 -15.33 9.98
N MET A 184 10.79 -14.41 9.87
CA MET A 184 11.24 -13.59 10.99
C MET A 184 11.33 -12.13 10.55
N THR A 185 10.76 -11.23 11.36
CA THR A 185 10.88 -9.78 11.16
C THR A 185 11.82 -9.22 12.22
N TYR A 186 12.87 -8.53 11.78
CA TYR A 186 13.82 -7.79 12.62
C TYR A 186 13.70 -6.29 12.32
N ILE A 187 13.78 -5.45 13.35
CA ILE A 187 13.58 -4.00 13.25
C ILE A 187 14.66 -3.27 14.05
N ALA A 188 15.14 -2.16 13.49
CA ALA A 188 15.89 -1.15 14.23
C ALA A 188 15.18 0.22 14.11
N ILE A 189 14.81 0.80 15.26
CA ILE A 189 14.27 2.17 15.35
C ILE A 189 15.44 3.14 15.47
N LEU A 190 15.64 4.00 14.47
CA LEU A 190 16.88 4.75 14.30
C LEU A 190 16.74 6.22 14.70
N GLN A 191 17.65 6.68 15.55
CA GLN A 191 17.90 8.11 15.72
C GLN A 191 18.33 8.73 14.39
N VAL A 192 18.01 10.02 14.17
CA VAL A 192 18.18 10.73 12.88
C VAL A 192 19.55 10.53 12.23
N ASP A 193 20.64 10.72 12.97
CA ASP A 193 22.00 10.54 12.44
C ASP A 193 22.28 9.09 12.03
N GLY A 194 21.68 8.11 12.72
CA GLY A 194 21.72 6.69 12.40
C GLY A 194 20.90 6.36 11.16
N GLY A 195 19.68 6.87 11.05
CA GLY A 195 18.82 6.71 9.86
C GLY A 195 19.45 7.31 8.60
N VAL A 196 19.97 8.53 8.70
CA VAL A 196 20.74 9.19 7.63
C VAL A 196 22.01 8.40 7.30
N GLY A 197 22.70 7.84 8.30
CA GLY A 197 23.86 6.97 8.09
C GLY A 197 23.50 5.71 7.30
N ALA A 198 22.53 4.93 7.80
CA ALA A 198 22.04 3.70 7.19
C ALA A 198 21.56 3.91 5.76
N LEU A 199 20.77 4.96 5.51
CA LEU A 199 20.28 5.29 4.18
C LEU A 199 21.40 5.68 3.21
N ASN A 200 22.41 6.46 3.64
CA ASN A 200 23.54 6.79 2.76
C ASN A 200 24.43 5.57 2.45
N THR A 201 24.60 4.67 3.42
CA THR A 201 25.23 3.36 3.20
C THR A 201 24.41 2.54 2.20
N MET A 202 23.07 2.51 2.35
CA MET A 202 22.18 1.75 1.47
C MET A 202 22.24 2.27 0.04
N ARG A 203 22.14 3.58 -0.14
CA ARG A 203 22.32 4.25 -1.44
C ARG A 203 23.66 3.94 -2.10
N THR A 204 24.74 3.84 -1.31
CA THR A 204 26.07 3.47 -1.81
C THR A 204 26.13 1.99 -2.21
N ARG A 205 25.50 1.09 -1.43
CA ARG A 205 25.36 -0.34 -1.73
C ARG A 205 24.54 -0.55 -2.99
N LEU A 206 23.39 0.10 -3.12
CA LEU A 206 22.53 0.04 -4.29
C LEU A 206 23.23 0.58 -5.54
N ALA A 207 23.94 1.71 -5.45
CA ALA A 207 24.74 2.22 -6.56
C ALA A 207 25.85 1.26 -7.02
N SER A 208 26.39 0.42 -6.13
CA SER A 208 27.40 -0.58 -6.51
C SER A 208 26.88 -1.67 -7.46
N LEU A 209 25.55 -1.79 -7.62
CA LEU A 209 24.91 -2.66 -8.62
C LEU A 209 25.04 -2.11 -10.05
N GLY A 210 25.39 -0.83 -10.23
CA GLY A 210 25.57 -0.20 -11.53
C GLY A 210 24.34 -0.22 -12.42
N GLY A 211 24.54 0.01 -13.72
CA GLY A 211 23.47 0.27 -14.66
C GLY A 211 22.65 1.50 -14.23
N PHE A 212 21.33 1.42 -14.32
CA PHE A 212 20.45 2.50 -13.86
C PHE A 212 20.56 2.75 -12.35
N MET A 213 21.01 1.80 -11.53
CA MET A 213 21.20 2.02 -10.10
C MET A 213 22.32 3.01 -9.76
N ASP A 214 23.19 3.39 -10.71
CA ASP A 214 24.13 4.51 -10.52
C ASP A 214 23.41 5.81 -10.12
N LEU A 215 22.13 5.97 -10.48
CA LEU A 215 21.27 7.05 -10.01
C LEU A 215 21.20 7.15 -8.48
N ALA A 216 21.28 6.03 -7.74
CA ALA A 216 21.26 6.01 -6.27
C ALA A 216 22.43 6.81 -5.65
N ALA A 217 23.55 6.94 -6.35
CA ALA A 217 24.71 7.74 -5.92
C ALA A 217 24.52 9.26 -6.12
N GLY A 218 23.50 9.70 -6.86
CA GLY A 218 23.24 11.11 -7.16
C GLY A 218 22.97 11.95 -5.90
N THR A 219 23.34 13.24 -5.89
CA THR A 219 23.22 14.06 -4.67
C THR A 219 21.81 14.60 -4.37
N GLY A 220 20.82 14.32 -5.23
CA GLY A 220 19.46 14.85 -5.15
C GLY A 220 18.50 14.08 -4.24
N TRP A 221 18.80 12.83 -3.90
CA TRP A 221 17.96 12.01 -3.02
C TRP A 221 17.77 12.65 -1.65
N THR A 222 16.53 12.96 -1.31
CA THR A 222 16.18 13.63 -0.05
C THR A 222 16.09 12.60 1.09
N ASN A 223 16.97 12.71 2.09
CA ASN A 223 17.11 11.68 3.14
C ASN A 223 15.79 11.29 3.83
N LEU A 224 14.87 12.25 4.03
CA LEU A 224 13.59 12.02 4.70
C LEU A 224 12.56 11.33 3.77
N LEU A 225 12.54 11.66 2.48
CA LEU A 225 11.50 11.22 1.53
C LEU A 225 11.96 10.03 0.67
N THR A 226 13.22 9.61 0.83
CA THR A 226 13.75 8.42 0.17
C THR A 226 13.35 7.16 0.94
N THR A 227 12.84 6.17 0.22
CA THR A 227 12.71 4.78 0.67
C THR A 227 13.65 3.91 -0.16
N THR A 228 14.26 2.91 0.46
CA THR A 228 15.11 1.92 -0.21
C THR A 228 14.70 0.51 0.19
N THR A 229 14.70 -0.40 -0.77
CA THR A 229 14.44 -1.83 -0.58
C THR A 229 15.50 -2.64 -1.32
N GLU A 230 15.97 -3.71 -0.70
CA GLU A 230 16.78 -4.76 -1.32
C GLU A 230 16.12 -6.10 -1.00
N THR A 231 15.99 -6.94 -2.02
CA THR A 231 15.43 -8.28 -1.92
C THR A 231 16.46 -9.26 -2.45
N ILE A 232 16.96 -10.17 -1.62
CA ILE A 232 17.91 -11.20 -2.03
C ILE A 232 17.17 -12.53 -2.07
N MET A 233 17.18 -13.16 -3.24
CA MET A 233 16.50 -14.41 -3.55
C MET A 233 17.55 -15.44 -4.00
N PRO A 234 17.91 -16.39 -3.14
CA PRO A 234 18.57 -17.61 -3.57
C PRO A 234 17.73 -18.31 -4.63
N PHE A 235 18.38 -18.77 -5.69
CA PHE A 235 17.79 -19.69 -6.66
C PHE A 235 18.72 -20.87 -6.89
N MET A 236 18.16 -21.94 -7.41
CA MET A 236 18.89 -23.19 -7.59
C MET A 236 19.39 -23.38 -9.01
N ARG A 237 20.66 -23.77 -9.09
CA ARG A 237 21.26 -24.32 -10.30
C ARG A 237 21.60 -25.79 -10.08
N ARG A 238 21.32 -26.64 -11.06
CA ARG A 238 21.84 -28.02 -11.07
C ARG A 238 22.85 -28.14 -12.20
N PRO A 239 24.15 -28.42 -11.95
CA PRO A 239 25.16 -28.50 -13.01
C PRO A 239 24.88 -29.54 -14.11
N THR A 240 23.98 -30.50 -13.84
CA THR A 240 23.50 -31.50 -14.80
C THR A 240 22.32 -31.04 -15.68
N MET A 241 21.67 -29.93 -15.32
CA MET A 241 20.60 -29.30 -16.10
C MET A 241 21.18 -28.12 -16.91
N SER A 242 21.18 -28.23 -18.23
CA SER A 242 21.86 -27.29 -19.15
C SER A 242 21.15 -25.95 -19.38
N HIS A 243 20.24 -25.54 -18.49
CA HIS A 243 19.24 -24.49 -18.71
C HIS A 243 18.85 -23.75 -17.42
N VAL A 244 19.85 -23.20 -16.72
CA VAL A 244 19.66 -22.16 -15.70
C VAL A 244 20.79 -21.16 -15.87
N ASP A 245 20.78 -20.48 -17.01
CA ASP A 245 21.82 -19.52 -17.37
C ASP A 245 21.27 -18.09 -17.49
N THR A 246 19.97 -17.82 -17.29
CA THR A 246 19.38 -16.46 -17.33
C THR A 246 18.62 -16.07 -16.06
N ILE A 247 18.45 -14.76 -15.83
CA ILE A 247 17.71 -14.26 -14.67
C ILE A 247 16.22 -14.63 -14.69
N LEU A 248 15.61 -14.73 -15.87
CA LEU A 248 14.20 -15.13 -16.04
C LEU A 248 13.96 -16.58 -15.62
N GLU A 249 14.92 -17.47 -15.92
CA GLU A 249 14.94 -18.83 -15.40
C GLU A 249 15.16 -18.82 -13.88
N GLY A 250 16.15 -18.06 -13.38
CA GLY A 250 16.45 -17.98 -11.95
C GLY A 250 15.26 -17.55 -11.07
N ILE A 251 14.48 -16.54 -11.50
CA ILE A 251 13.23 -16.13 -10.83
C ILE A 251 12.19 -17.27 -10.82
N SER A 252 12.17 -18.11 -11.86
CA SER A 252 11.29 -19.28 -11.90
C SER A 252 11.78 -20.40 -10.97
N TYR A 253 13.08 -20.50 -10.71
CA TYR A 253 13.69 -21.52 -9.85
C TYR A 253 13.80 -21.13 -8.37
N SER A 254 13.72 -19.84 -8.01
CA SER A 254 13.73 -19.39 -6.59
C SER A 254 12.51 -19.85 -5.78
N MET A 255 11.44 -20.32 -6.45
CA MET A 255 10.25 -20.90 -5.80
C MET A 255 10.37 -22.41 -5.52
N TYR A 256 11.47 -23.06 -5.91
CA TYR A 256 11.68 -24.49 -5.66
C TYR A 256 12.61 -24.69 -4.44
N PRO A 257 12.47 -25.79 -3.69
CA PRO A 257 13.26 -26.03 -2.49
C PRO A 257 14.66 -26.59 -2.78
N TYR A 258 15.66 -26.24 -1.97
CA TYR A 258 17.03 -26.74 -2.10
C TYR A 258 17.16 -28.25 -1.87
N TYR A 259 17.91 -28.94 -2.74
CA TYR A 259 18.12 -30.38 -2.69
C TYR A 259 19.59 -30.77 -2.43
N ARG A 260 19.82 -31.50 -1.33
CA ARG A 260 21.13 -32.05 -0.95
C ARG A 260 21.19 -33.55 -1.31
N PRO A 261 22.16 -34.03 -2.11
CA PRO A 261 22.28 -35.46 -2.44
C PRO A 261 22.89 -36.27 -1.29
N GLU A 262 22.23 -37.36 -0.86
CA GLU A 262 22.83 -38.31 0.08
C GLU A 262 23.64 -39.39 -0.68
N GLY A 263 24.97 -39.29 -0.63
CA GLY A 263 25.90 -40.24 -1.25
C GLY A 263 26.24 -39.93 -2.72
N ASP A 264 26.67 -40.95 -3.48
CA ASP A 264 27.26 -40.81 -4.82
C ASP A 264 26.20 -40.52 -5.94
N GLN A 265 25.33 -39.52 -5.77
CA GLN A 265 24.33 -39.09 -6.76
C GLN A 265 24.60 -37.66 -7.30
N PRO A 266 25.62 -37.48 -8.18
CA PRO A 266 25.98 -36.16 -8.71
C PRO A 266 24.89 -35.54 -9.60
N ASP A 267 23.91 -36.34 -10.08
CA ASP A 267 22.80 -35.83 -10.89
C ASP A 267 21.82 -34.92 -10.10
N TYR A 268 21.91 -34.93 -8.76
CA TYR A 268 21.12 -34.10 -7.84
C TYR A 268 21.95 -33.05 -7.08
N GLU A 269 23.22 -32.88 -7.44
CA GLU A 269 24.05 -31.77 -6.95
C GLU A 269 23.37 -30.45 -7.33
N THR A 270 23.09 -29.62 -6.34
CA THR A 270 22.47 -28.31 -6.49
C THR A 270 23.44 -27.27 -5.95
N GLU A 271 23.58 -26.16 -6.65
CA GLU A 271 24.35 -24.99 -6.24
C GLU A 271 23.36 -23.84 -5.98
N ILE A 272 23.57 -23.06 -4.92
CA ILE A 272 22.86 -21.79 -4.73
C ILE A 272 23.52 -20.73 -5.62
N GLU A 273 22.69 -20.04 -6.40
CA GLU A 273 23.03 -18.75 -7.00
C GLU A 273 22.09 -17.68 -6.44
N ILE A 274 22.46 -16.40 -6.57
CA ILE A 274 21.73 -15.28 -5.97
C ILE A 274 21.18 -14.35 -7.04
N ILE A 275 19.90 -14.04 -6.93
CA ILE A 275 19.28 -12.87 -7.55
C ILE A 275 19.18 -11.76 -6.49
N ILE A 276 19.53 -10.54 -6.89
CA ILE A 276 19.27 -9.33 -6.12
C ILE A 276 18.25 -8.46 -6.85
N GLY A 277 17.13 -8.19 -6.19
CA GLY A 277 16.22 -7.09 -6.51
C GLY A 277 16.58 -5.87 -5.67
N ALA A 278 16.47 -4.67 -6.24
CA ALA A 278 16.64 -3.43 -5.50
C ALA A 278 15.70 -2.34 -6.01
N GLU A 279 15.22 -1.49 -5.11
CA GLU A 279 14.46 -0.27 -5.40
C GLU A 279 15.00 0.89 -4.57
N ILE A 280 15.08 2.07 -5.19
CA ILE A 280 15.14 3.35 -4.50
C ILE A 280 14.07 4.29 -5.08
N SER A 281 13.27 4.90 -4.22
CA SER A 281 12.21 5.84 -4.62
C SER A 281 12.12 7.06 -3.71
N GLN A 282 11.76 8.21 -4.28
CA GLN A 282 11.47 9.44 -3.56
C GLN A 282 10.24 10.16 -4.12
N SER A 283 9.63 11.00 -3.29
CA SER A 283 8.61 11.97 -3.70
C SER A 283 9.07 13.36 -3.26
N VAL A 284 8.99 14.36 -4.13
CA VAL A 284 9.42 15.74 -3.88
C VAL A 284 8.31 16.70 -4.37
N PRO A 285 7.49 17.26 -3.46
CA PRO A 285 6.36 18.11 -3.85
C PRO A 285 6.79 19.52 -4.31
N ASN A 286 6.11 20.09 -5.30
CA ASN A 286 6.39 21.41 -5.90
C ASN A 286 7.81 21.56 -6.50
N GLN A 287 8.36 20.47 -7.03
CA GLN A 287 9.66 20.45 -7.71
C GLN A 287 9.58 21.06 -9.13
N VAL A 288 8.43 20.91 -9.78
CA VAL A 288 8.02 21.51 -11.06
C VAL A 288 7.05 22.67 -10.76
N GLN A 289 6.99 23.71 -11.60
CA GLN A 289 6.05 24.82 -11.41
C GLN A 289 4.99 24.81 -12.49
N ALA A 290 3.72 24.67 -12.10
CA ALA A 290 2.59 24.78 -13.03
C ALA A 290 2.59 26.17 -13.72
N VAL A 291 3.04 26.20 -14.97
CA VAL A 291 3.10 27.35 -15.87
C VAL A 291 2.66 26.93 -17.27
N ALA A 292 1.98 27.83 -17.97
CA ALA A 292 1.46 27.57 -19.31
C ALA A 292 2.57 27.33 -20.36
N GLY A 293 2.50 26.17 -21.02
CA GLY A 293 3.37 25.74 -22.10
C GLY A 293 4.51 24.82 -21.65
N ASP A 294 5.10 24.15 -22.64
CA ASP A 294 6.02 23.02 -22.44
C ASP A 294 7.16 23.31 -21.43
N GLU A 295 7.12 22.62 -20.30
CA GLU A 295 8.22 22.50 -19.35
C GLU A 295 9.08 21.27 -19.68
N VAL A 296 10.34 21.27 -19.21
CA VAL A 296 11.28 20.16 -19.41
C VAL A 296 11.83 19.73 -18.05
N TYR A 297 11.37 18.57 -17.57
CA TYR A 297 11.91 17.92 -16.39
C TYR A 297 13.07 16.98 -16.79
N ASN A 298 14.16 16.95 -16.02
CA ASN A 298 15.31 16.08 -16.24
C ASN A 298 15.61 15.30 -14.95
N PRO A 299 15.28 13.99 -14.89
CA PRO A 299 15.52 13.17 -13.70
C PRO A 299 17.00 13.10 -13.31
N LEU A 300 17.92 13.04 -14.29
CA LEU A 300 19.37 12.94 -14.02
C LEU A 300 19.90 14.17 -13.29
N VAL A 301 19.40 15.37 -13.66
CA VAL A 301 19.75 16.65 -13.03
C VAL A 301 19.09 16.79 -11.66
N HIS A 302 17.82 16.38 -11.51
CA HIS A 302 17.13 16.42 -10.21
C HIS A 302 17.79 15.48 -9.19
N LEU A 303 18.00 14.22 -9.58
CA LEU A 303 18.69 13.21 -8.76
C LEU A 303 20.18 13.53 -8.59
N GLY A 304 20.74 14.45 -9.36
CA GLY A 304 22.10 14.94 -9.21
C GLY A 304 23.16 13.89 -9.59
N LEU A 305 22.93 13.15 -10.67
CA LEU A 305 23.90 12.22 -11.24
C LEU A 305 25.11 12.99 -11.78
N ALA A 306 26.33 12.56 -11.40
CA ALA A 306 27.57 13.26 -11.76
C ALA A 306 28.19 12.81 -13.10
N GLY A 307 27.59 11.82 -13.76
CA GLY A 307 28.00 11.25 -15.04
C GLY A 307 26.81 10.96 -15.94
N ASN A 308 27.00 10.12 -16.94
CA ASN A 308 25.95 9.68 -17.85
C ASN A 308 25.10 8.58 -17.20
N LEU A 309 23.82 8.52 -17.53
CA LEU A 309 23.01 7.33 -17.34
C LEU A 309 23.48 6.26 -18.33
N GLN A 310 23.82 5.09 -17.81
CA GLN A 310 24.29 3.94 -18.59
C GLN A 310 23.47 2.70 -18.23
N ASN A 311 23.12 1.88 -19.23
CA ASN A 311 22.58 0.55 -18.93
C ASN A 311 23.70 -0.44 -18.61
N LYS A 312 23.34 -1.57 -17.99
CA LYS A 312 24.30 -2.57 -17.52
C LYS A 312 25.24 -3.07 -18.62
N MET A 313 24.75 -3.17 -19.86
CA MET A 313 25.53 -3.56 -21.05
C MET A 313 26.67 -2.59 -21.42
N GLN A 314 26.62 -1.31 -21.05
CA GLN A 314 27.78 -0.40 -21.21
C GLN A 314 28.88 -0.62 -20.17
N GLN A 315 28.54 -1.26 -19.05
CA GLN A 315 29.43 -1.42 -17.90
C GLN A 315 30.05 -2.82 -17.84
N VAL A 316 29.33 -3.83 -18.35
CA VAL A 316 29.71 -5.26 -18.26
C VAL A 316 29.41 -6.01 -19.56
N ASP A 317 30.44 -6.17 -20.40
CA ASP A 317 30.38 -6.88 -21.69
C ASP A 317 29.96 -8.38 -21.63
N THR A 318 29.80 -8.97 -20.43
CA THR A 318 29.59 -10.43 -20.26
C THR A 318 28.12 -10.87 -20.26
N ALA A 319 27.18 -9.93 -20.28
CA ALA A 319 25.75 -10.21 -20.23
C ALA A 319 24.91 -9.10 -20.87
N GLU A 320 23.68 -9.46 -21.21
CA GLU A 320 22.68 -8.55 -21.76
C GLU A 320 21.73 -8.08 -20.66
N SER A 321 21.13 -6.90 -20.85
CA SER A 321 20.16 -6.30 -19.94
C SER A 321 18.92 -5.80 -20.67
N ILE A 322 17.74 -6.06 -20.11
CA ILE A 322 16.52 -5.35 -20.48
C ILE A 322 16.50 -4.06 -19.67
N SER A 323 16.44 -2.92 -20.34
CA SER A 323 16.54 -1.59 -19.74
C SER A 323 15.33 -0.75 -20.16
N ILE A 324 14.62 -0.17 -19.19
CA ILE A 324 13.35 0.54 -19.42
C ILE A 324 13.36 1.92 -18.76
N LEU A 325 12.97 2.94 -19.52
CA LEU A 325 12.75 4.29 -18.99
C LEU A 325 11.26 4.64 -19.10
N VAL A 326 10.63 5.08 -18.01
CA VAL A 326 9.21 5.46 -18.01
C VAL A 326 9.00 6.91 -17.58
N GLY A 327 8.10 7.59 -18.27
CA GLY A 327 7.63 8.92 -17.90
C GLY A 327 6.11 8.95 -17.79
N ALA A 328 5.58 9.74 -16.87
CA ALA A 328 4.18 10.13 -16.86
C ALA A 328 4.05 11.57 -16.35
N THR A 329 3.22 12.38 -16.99
CA THR A 329 3.13 13.83 -16.76
C THR A 329 1.72 14.36 -17.00
N PRO A 330 1.38 15.58 -16.55
CA PRO A 330 0.17 16.26 -16.98
C PRO A 330 0.27 16.59 -18.48
N ALA A 331 -0.86 16.53 -19.18
CA ALA A 331 -0.96 16.72 -20.63
C ALA A 331 -0.02 15.79 -21.42
N HIS A 332 0.20 16.11 -22.71
CA HIS A 332 1.07 15.35 -23.60
C HIS A 332 2.49 15.13 -23.01
N LEU A 333 3.12 14.02 -23.36
CA LEU A 333 4.48 13.69 -22.94
C LEU A 333 5.38 13.38 -24.15
N GLU A 334 6.45 14.15 -24.32
CA GLU A 334 7.57 13.79 -25.19
C GLU A 334 8.80 13.37 -24.37
N MET A 335 9.29 12.14 -24.57
CA MET A 335 10.54 11.65 -23.98
C MET A 335 11.74 12.05 -24.85
N GLY A 336 12.69 12.78 -24.25
CA GLY A 336 13.94 13.20 -24.89
C GLY A 336 15.18 12.54 -24.29
N GLY A 337 16.26 12.50 -25.08
CA GLY A 337 17.56 11.93 -24.67
C GLY A 337 17.68 10.41 -24.82
N ILE A 338 16.65 9.76 -25.37
CA ILE A 338 16.61 8.31 -25.66
C ILE A 338 17.34 8.02 -27.00
N PRO A 339 18.09 6.91 -27.13
CA PRO A 339 18.68 6.48 -28.40
C PRO A 339 17.62 6.20 -29.48
N THR A 340 17.96 6.37 -30.75
CA THR A 340 17.03 6.14 -31.89
C THR A 340 16.66 4.68 -32.12
N ASP A 341 17.42 3.77 -31.52
CA ASP A 341 17.33 2.32 -31.73
C ASP A 341 16.58 1.63 -30.57
N TRP A 342 16.02 2.42 -29.64
CA TRP A 342 15.08 2.00 -28.60
C TRP A 342 13.65 2.28 -29.08
N SER A 343 12.73 1.31 -28.94
CA SER A 343 11.29 1.56 -29.05
C SER A 343 10.82 2.53 -27.96
N ILE A 344 10.00 3.50 -28.33
CA ILE A 344 9.29 4.39 -27.40
C ILE A 344 7.80 4.24 -27.70
N GLU A 345 7.06 3.67 -26.76
CA GLU A 345 5.61 3.54 -26.85
C GLU A 345 4.96 4.57 -25.93
N ASP A 346 4.06 5.38 -26.48
CA ASP A 346 3.31 6.42 -25.76
C ASP A 346 1.83 6.04 -25.57
N ASP A 347 1.04 7.01 -25.11
CA ASP A 347 -0.38 6.87 -24.85
C ASP A 347 -1.22 6.65 -26.12
N SER A 348 -0.63 6.86 -27.31
CA SER A 348 -1.22 6.64 -28.63
C SER A 348 -0.87 5.28 -29.28
N TYR A 349 -0.12 4.40 -28.58
CA TYR A 349 0.24 3.08 -29.11
C TYR A 349 -0.99 2.21 -29.44
N GLU A 350 -1.16 1.82 -30.72
CA GLU A 350 -2.23 0.92 -31.17
C GLU A 350 -1.98 -0.53 -30.73
N ILE A 351 -2.82 -1.09 -29.85
CA ILE A 351 -2.63 -2.46 -29.36
C ILE A 351 -2.76 -3.53 -30.48
N PRO A 352 -1.80 -4.46 -30.64
CA PRO A 352 -1.75 -5.35 -31.81
C PRO A 352 -2.80 -6.47 -31.81
N SER A 353 -3.47 -6.72 -30.68
CA SER A 353 -4.41 -7.83 -30.49
C SER A 353 -5.57 -7.45 -29.59
N SER A 354 -6.79 -7.90 -29.91
CA SER A 354 -7.99 -7.63 -29.10
C SER A 354 -7.85 -8.15 -27.66
N ILE A 355 -8.24 -7.32 -26.69
CA ILE A 355 -8.27 -7.68 -25.27
C ILE A 355 -9.70 -8.10 -24.88
N TYR A 356 -9.80 -9.21 -24.15
CA TYR A 356 -11.08 -9.81 -23.74
C TYR A 356 -11.30 -9.62 -22.24
N LEU A 357 -12.36 -8.91 -21.89
CA LEU A 357 -12.83 -8.68 -20.51
C LEU A 357 -14.15 -9.43 -20.27
N PRO A 358 -14.57 -9.65 -19.02
CA PRO A 358 -15.85 -10.30 -18.71
C PRO A 358 -17.04 -9.51 -19.30
N GLY A 359 -17.55 -9.92 -20.47
CA GLY A 359 -18.65 -9.26 -21.16
C GLY A 359 -18.29 -8.10 -22.10
N LYS A 360 -17.00 -7.77 -22.28
CA LYS A 360 -16.52 -6.70 -23.19
C LYS A 360 -15.33 -7.18 -24.00
N THR A 361 -15.18 -6.69 -25.23
CA THR A 361 -13.99 -6.91 -26.06
C THR A 361 -13.50 -5.58 -26.55
N ILE A 362 -12.24 -5.27 -26.27
CA ILE A 362 -11.53 -4.11 -26.80
C ILE A 362 -10.84 -4.61 -28.09
N PRO A 363 -11.05 -3.99 -29.27
CA PRO A 363 -10.48 -4.47 -30.52
C PRO A 363 -8.97 -4.23 -30.60
N ALA A 364 -8.29 -5.00 -31.46
CA ALA A 364 -6.95 -4.63 -31.94
C ALA A 364 -7.01 -3.30 -32.71
N GLY A 365 -5.98 -2.47 -32.60
CA GLY A 365 -5.95 -1.11 -33.14
C GLY A 365 -6.75 -0.10 -32.30
N SER A 366 -6.88 -0.34 -30.99
CA SER A 366 -7.28 0.68 -30.00
C SER A 366 -6.04 1.29 -29.37
N ASP A 367 -6.08 2.59 -29.05
CA ASP A 367 -4.95 3.29 -28.43
C ASP A 367 -4.76 2.82 -26.98
N LEU A 368 -3.52 2.74 -26.51
CA LEU A 368 -3.18 2.23 -25.18
C LEU A 368 -3.88 3.03 -24.05
N SER A 369 -4.00 4.35 -24.21
CA SER A 369 -4.80 5.22 -23.34
C SER A 369 -6.29 4.85 -23.30
N GLU A 370 -6.91 4.60 -24.47
CA GLU A 370 -8.29 4.12 -24.57
C GLU A 370 -8.44 2.76 -23.89
N VAL A 371 -7.49 1.85 -24.07
CA VAL A 371 -7.49 0.51 -23.46
C VAL A 371 -7.46 0.58 -21.94
N ILE A 372 -6.51 1.34 -21.39
CA ILE A 372 -6.34 1.51 -19.93
C ILE A 372 -7.60 2.16 -19.34
N THR A 373 -8.08 3.24 -19.94
CA THR A 373 -9.31 3.93 -19.52
C THR A 373 -10.52 2.99 -19.59
N ALA A 374 -10.69 2.28 -20.70
CA ALA A 374 -11.78 1.34 -20.91
C ALA A 374 -11.76 0.13 -19.96
N TYR A 375 -10.59 -0.24 -19.44
CA TYR A 375 -10.42 -1.28 -18.42
C TYR A 375 -10.80 -0.75 -17.03
N LEU A 376 -10.18 0.37 -16.62
CA LEU A 376 -10.34 0.99 -15.30
C LEU A 376 -11.76 1.48 -15.03
N SER A 377 -12.55 1.83 -16.06
CA SER A 377 -13.94 2.28 -15.88
C SER A 377 -14.97 1.15 -16.10
N TYR A 378 -14.63 0.10 -16.85
CA TYR A 378 -15.56 -1.01 -17.11
C TYR A 378 -15.64 -2.01 -15.97
N LEU A 379 -14.50 -2.42 -15.40
CA LEU A 379 -14.51 -3.47 -14.37
C LEU A 379 -15.23 -3.03 -13.08
N PRO A 380 -15.03 -1.81 -12.52
CA PRO A 380 -15.79 -1.38 -11.35
C PRO A 380 -17.30 -1.36 -11.65
N SER A 381 -17.69 -0.82 -12.80
CA SER A 381 -19.10 -0.83 -13.26
C SER A 381 -19.67 -2.26 -13.39
N TYR A 382 -18.89 -3.22 -13.89
CA TYR A 382 -19.29 -4.62 -14.00
C TYR A 382 -19.47 -5.29 -12.63
N TYR A 383 -18.56 -5.05 -11.69
CA TYR A 383 -18.66 -5.60 -10.32
C TYR A 383 -19.74 -4.91 -9.49
N ALA A 384 -19.96 -3.59 -9.65
CA ALA A 384 -21.06 -2.85 -9.04
C ALA A 384 -22.42 -3.46 -9.39
N MET A 385 -22.60 -3.88 -10.65
CA MET A 385 -23.81 -4.58 -11.09
C MET A 385 -23.97 -5.97 -10.45
N GLN A 386 -22.87 -6.69 -10.15
CA GLN A 386 -22.95 -7.95 -9.39
C GLN A 386 -23.35 -7.71 -7.93
N VAL A 387 -22.76 -6.69 -7.28
CA VAL A 387 -23.11 -6.28 -5.91
C VAL A 387 -24.59 -5.86 -5.86
N HIS A 388 -25.07 -5.08 -6.82
CA HIS A 388 -26.46 -4.68 -6.94
C HIS A 388 -27.43 -5.89 -6.97
N THR A 389 -27.16 -6.89 -7.82
CA THR A 389 -27.95 -8.15 -7.87
C THR A 389 -27.78 -8.99 -6.60
N SER A 390 -26.65 -8.88 -5.90
CA SER A 390 -26.50 -9.54 -4.59
C SER A 390 -27.39 -8.89 -3.52
N ILE A 391 -27.51 -7.55 -3.53
CA ILE A 391 -28.42 -6.80 -2.65
C ILE A 391 -29.88 -7.15 -2.96
N GLU A 392 -30.26 -7.32 -4.24
CA GLU A 392 -31.60 -7.77 -4.65
C GLU A 392 -31.99 -9.13 -4.05
N SER A 393 -31.00 -9.96 -3.67
CA SER A 393 -31.25 -11.26 -3.03
C SER A 393 -31.47 -11.22 -1.52
N ILE A 394 -31.26 -10.06 -0.87
CA ILE A 394 -31.58 -9.82 0.54
C ILE A 394 -33.10 -9.78 0.71
N SER A 395 -33.59 -10.50 1.72
CA SER A 395 -35.02 -10.51 2.07
C SER A 395 -35.20 -9.70 3.34
N GLU A 396 -36.04 -8.67 3.31
CA GLU A 396 -36.39 -7.81 4.47
C GLU A 396 -36.67 -8.64 5.74
N THR A 397 -37.44 -9.72 5.59
CA THR A 397 -37.83 -10.67 6.65
C THR A 397 -36.76 -11.70 7.04
N MET A 398 -35.53 -11.66 6.50
CA MET A 398 -34.53 -12.72 6.76
C MET A 398 -34.10 -12.79 8.23
N PHE A 399 -34.18 -11.67 8.95
CA PHE A 399 -33.92 -11.59 10.38
C PHE A 399 -35.19 -11.76 11.25
N ASP A 400 -36.40 -11.81 10.67
CA ASP A 400 -37.64 -11.99 11.46
C ASP A 400 -37.59 -13.19 12.42
N PRO A 401 -37.10 -14.38 12.02
CA PRO A 401 -37.02 -15.52 12.93
C PRO A 401 -35.98 -15.34 14.04
N PHE A 402 -34.97 -14.49 13.81
CA PHE A 402 -33.96 -14.14 14.80
C PHE A 402 -34.53 -13.10 15.79
N ILE A 403 -35.16 -12.05 15.28
CA ILE A 403 -35.83 -11.01 16.09
C ILE A 403 -36.96 -11.61 16.94
N ASP A 404 -37.79 -12.51 16.37
CA ASP A 404 -38.81 -13.26 17.13
C ASP A 404 -38.19 -14.16 18.22
N SER A 405 -36.97 -14.65 18.02
CA SER A 405 -36.27 -15.46 19.02
C SER A 405 -35.60 -14.61 20.10
N LEU A 406 -35.11 -13.42 19.74
CA LEU A 406 -34.37 -12.51 20.61
C LEU A 406 -35.32 -11.69 21.51
N TRP A 407 -36.36 -11.06 20.94
CA TRP A 407 -37.34 -10.26 21.69
C TRP A 407 -38.65 -11.02 22.03
N GLY A 408 -38.94 -12.12 21.35
CA GLY A 408 -40.13 -12.95 21.63
C GLY A 408 -39.88 -14.18 22.49
N GLY A 409 -38.62 -14.44 22.85
CA GLY A 409 -38.18 -15.61 23.63
C GLY A 409 -38.40 -15.44 25.14
N VAL A 410 -38.89 -16.49 25.80
CA VAL A 410 -38.93 -16.56 27.30
C VAL A 410 -37.81 -17.48 27.83
N GLY A 411 -36.69 -17.52 27.11
CA GLY A 411 -35.48 -18.24 27.50
C GLY A 411 -34.57 -17.34 28.31
N THR A 412 -33.75 -17.93 29.18
CA THR A 412 -32.50 -17.27 29.61
C THR A 412 -31.60 -17.20 28.38
N PHE A 413 -31.18 -16.00 28.00
CA PHE A 413 -30.08 -15.90 27.04
C PHE A 413 -28.79 -16.36 27.74
N PRO A 414 -27.79 -16.86 27.00
CA PRO A 414 -26.48 -17.06 27.58
C PRO A 414 -25.82 -15.68 27.73
N ASP A 415 -25.37 -15.34 28.93
CA ASP A 415 -24.52 -14.17 29.14
C ASP A 415 -23.30 -14.27 28.22
N PHE A 416 -23.24 -13.35 27.26
CA PHE A 416 -22.17 -13.31 26.27
C PHE A 416 -20.96 -12.55 26.82
N GLN A 417 -21.12 -11.64 27.77
CA GLN A 417 -20.01 -11.03 28.50
C GLN A 417 -19.33 -12.10 29.36
N GLU A 418 -20.06 -12.88 30.16
CA GLU A 418 -19.50 -14.04 30.88
C GLU A 418 -18.81 -15.01 29.90
N LEU A 419 -19.39 -15.29 28.72
CA LEU A 419 -18.75 -16.12 27.69
C LEU A 419 -17.42 -15.54 27.14
N PHE A 420 -17.33 -14.22 26.95
CA PHE A 420 -16.10 -13.56 26.48
C PHE A 420 -15.05 -13.41 27.59
N LEU A 421 -15.47 -13.26 28.84
CA LEU A 421 -14.57 -13.14 30.01
C LEU A 421 -14.09 -14.51 30.52
N ASP A 422 -14.89 -15.57 30.39
CA ASP A 422 -14.50 -16.97 30.66
C ASP A 422 -13.78 -17.63 29.46
N TYR A 423 -13.49 -16.90 28.38
CA TYR A 423 -12.81 -17.46 27.21
C TYR A 423 -11.38 -17.92 27.58
N ASP A 424 -11.12 -19.21 27.42
CA ASP A 424 -9.87 -19.84 27.88
C ASP A 424 -8.77 -19.77 26.80
N GLU A 425 -7.51 -19.93 27.20
CA GLU A 425 -6.38 -20.03 26.26
C GLU A 425 -6.54 -21.23 25.31
N ASP A 426 -7.11 -22.33 25.85
CA ASP A 426 -7.44 -23.59 25.16
C ASP A 426 -8.48 -23.45 24.02
N ASP A 427 -9.28 -22.36 24.00
CA ASP A 427 -10.31 -22.13 22.97
C ASP A 427 -9.75 -21.39 21.73
N PHE A 428 -8.58 -20.75 21.83
CA PHE A 428 -7.91 -20.14 20.68
C PHE A 428 -7.21 -21.21 19.81
N PRO A 429 -7.28 -21.11 18.47
CA PRO A 429 -6.52 -22.02 17.62
C PRO A 429 -5.01 -21.78 17.80
N GLU A 430 -4.23 -22.87 17.72
CA GLU A 430 -2.77 -22.79 17.54
C GLU A 430 -2.47 -21.84 16.36
N THR A 431 -1.74 -20.76 16.64
CA THR A 431 -1.39 -19.77 15.63
C THR A 431 0.01 -20.04 15.09
N PRO A 432 0.34 -19.58 13.87
CA PRO A 432 1.70 -19.70 13.37
C PRO A 432 2.68 -18.74 14.08
N ILE A 433 2.25 -17.80 14.92
CA ILE A 433 3.16 -16.86 15.60
C ILE A 433 3.68 -17.52 16.87
N VAL A 434 4.99 -17.78 16.93
CA VAL A 434 5.66 -18.46 18.05
C VAL A 434 6.48 -17.52 18.93
N GLU A 435 6.86 -16.34 18.45
CA GLU A 435 7.53 -15.29 19.23
C GLU A 435 7.00 -13.91 18.81
N LEU A 436 6.80 -12.98 19.76
CA LEU A 436 6.43 -11.58 19.50
C LEU A 436 6.95 -10.61 20.57
N ASN A 437 8.07 -9.93 20.31
CA ASN A 437 8.75 -9.02 21.22
C ASN A 437 7.87 -7.83 21.67
N LEU A 438 7.28 -7.93 22.86
CA LEU A 438 6.37 -6.94 23.43
C LEU A 438 7.04 -5.59 23.76
N ASP A 439 8.30 -5.59 24.17
CA ASP A 439 9.04 -4.35 24.45
C ASP A 439 9.26 -3.54 23.16
N LEU A 440 9.65 -4.22 22.07
CA LEU A 440 9.82 -3.59 20.76
C LEU A 440 8.47 -3.16 20.16
N LEU A 441 7.41 -3.94 20.37
CA LEU A 441 6.05 -3.55 20.01
C LEU A 441 5.61 -2.29 20.76
N ALA A 442 5.92 -2.18 22.05
CA ALA A 442 5.66 -0.99 22.87
C ALA A 442 6.39 0.26 22.33
N ASP A 443 7.67 0.12 21.98
CA ASP A 443 8.45 1.20 21.35
C ASP A 443 7.85 1.63 20.00
N ILE A 444 7.37 0.69 19.18
CA ILE A 444 6.67 0.98 17.91
C ILE A 444 5.35 1.71 18.16
N MET A 445 4.59 1.33 19.19
CA MET A 445 3.36 2.03 19.62
C MET A 445 3.68 3.47 20.08
N GLU A 446 4.73 3.67 20.89
CA GLU A 446 5.15 5.02 21.31
C GLU A 446 5.58 5.88 20.11
N GLN A 447 6.33 5.30 19.15
CA GLN A 447 6.67 6.00 17.89
C GLN A 447 5.41 6.39 17.08
N ALA A 448 4.35 5.58 17.14
CA ALA A 448 3.07 5.88 16.52
C ALA A 448 2.26 6.96 17.27
N GLY A 449 2.69 7.39 18.46
CA GLY A 449 1.89 8.25 19.34
C GLY A 449 0.70 7.51 19.98
N MET A 450 0.79 6.19 20.07
CA MET A 450 -0.16 5.32 20.79
C MET A 450 0.36 5.06 22.21
N ASN A 451 -0.53 4.64 23.10
CA ASN A 451 -0.18 4.30 24.48
C ASN A 451 0.19 2.81 24.59
N PRO A 452 1.46 2.43 24.82
CA PRO A 452 1.83 1.02 24.92
C PRO A 452 1.23 0.32 26.15
N SER A 453 1.08 1.03 27.28
CA SER A 453 0.45 0.52 28.51
C SER A 453 -1.02 0.12 28.31
N ALA A 454 -1.67 0.63 27.26
CA ALA A 454 -3.05 0.25 26.93
C ALA A 454 -3.18 -1.22 26.46
N LEU A 455 -2.08 -1.88 26.10
CA LEU A 455 -2.08 -3.27 25.67
C LEU A 455 -1.11 -4.12 26.49
N VAL A 456 0.14 -3.66 26.64
CA VAL A 456 1.23 -4.46 27.22
C VAL A 456 1.03 -4.73 28.72
N ASP A 457 0.42 -3.80 29.48
CA ASP A 457 0.16 -3.99 30.91
C ASP A 457 -0.96 -5.01 31.20
N TYR A 458 -1.71 -5.45 30.17
CA TYR A 458 -2.81 -6.43 30.26
C TYR A 458 -2.43 -7.84 29.74
N VAL A 459 -1.22 -8.03 29.21
CA VAL A 459 -0.78 -9.34 28.71
C VAL A 459 -0.46 -10.27 29.89
N ASP A 460 -1.14 -11.43 29.94
CA ASP A 460 -0.75 -12.51 30.83
C ASP A 460 0.48 -13.23 30.25
N MET A 461 1.61 -13.12 30.97
CA MET A 461 2.87 -13.70 30.53
C MET A 461 2.88 -15.23 30.59
N ASP A 462 2.07 -15.85 31.48
CA ASP A 462 1.99 -17.31 31.54
C ASP A 462 1.29 -17.87 30.28
N VAL A 463 0.27 -17.17 29.75
CA VAL A 463 -0.40 -17.50 28.47
C VAL A 463 0.47 -17.15 27.27
N TYR A 464 1.16 -15.99 27.33
CA TYR A 464 1.99 -15.49 26.23
C TYR A 464 3.15 -16.44 25.90
N ASP A 465 3.77 -17.06 26.91
CA ASP A 465 4.88 -18.00 26.72
C ASP A 465 4.47 -19.26 25.92
N ASP A 466 3.18 -19.64 25.92
CA ASP A 466 2.64 -20.79 25.17
C ASP A 466 1.85 -20.38 23.90
N ASN A 467 1.18 -19.22 23.86
CA ASN A 467 0.42 -18.72 22.70
C ASN A 467 0.34 -17.17 22.68
N PRO A 468 1.34 -16.47 22.07
CA PRO A 468 1.42 -15.01 22.10
C PRO A 468 0.17 -14.27 21.57
N PRO A 469 -0.46 -14.68 20.44
CA PRO A 469 -1.67 -14.00 19.98
C PRO A 469 -2.92 -14.26 20.82
N ALA A 470 -3.04 -15.42 21.50
CA ALA A 470 -4.11 -15.64 22.47
C ALA A 470 -3.95 -14.71 23.67
N ALA A 471 -2.72 -14.57 24.20
CA ALA A 471 -2.44 -13.63 25.29
C ALA A 471 -2.74 -12.17 24.92
N LEU A 472 -2.42 -11.75 23.67
CA LEU A 472 -2.84 -10.44 23.16
C LEU A 472 -4.36 -10.32 23.00
N ALA A 473 -5.05 -11.36 22.54
CA ALA A 473 -6.51 -11.33 22.40
C ALA A 473 -7.21 -11.22 23.76
N LEU A 474 -6.73 -11.96 24.77
CA LEU A 474 -7.20 -11.87 26.15
C LEU A 474 -6.87 -10.49 26.76
N ALA A 475 -5.69 -9.93 26.49
CA ALA A 475 -5.34 -8.56 26.90
C ALA A 475 -6.31 -7.53 26.29
N PHE A 476 -6.68 -7.66 25.01
CA PHE A 476 -7.69 -6.82 24.38
C PHE A 476 -9.09 -7.01 24.99
N ILE A 477 -9.49 -8.22 25.33
CA ILE A 477 -10.78 -8.50 26.02
C ILE A 477 -10.81 -7.80 27.39
N GLN A 478 -9.77 -7.98 28.21
CA GLN A 478 -9.66 -7.30 29.52
C GLN A 478 -9.60 -5.78 29.39
N TYR A 479 -8.92 -5.26 28.37
CA TYR A 479 -8.85 -3.83 28.12
C TYR A 479 -10.20 -3.27 27.67
N PHE A 480 -10.97 -3.99 26.85
CA PHE A 480 -12.34 -3.61 26.46
C PHE A 480 -13.30 -3.63 27.66
N ASP A 481 -13.20 -4.64 28.52
CA ASP A 481 -13.96 -4.73 29.78
C ASP A 481 -13.64 -3.57 30.73
N ALA A 482 -12.39 -3.09 30.78
CA ALA A 482 -12.00 -1.94 31.59
C ALA A 482 -12.69 -0.61 31.20
N TYR A 483 -13.21 -0.49 29.97
CA TYR A 483 -14.08 0.61 29.53
C TYR A 483 -15.56 0.22 29.45
N ASN A 484 -15.94 -0.93 30.01
CA ASN A 484 -17.29 -1.52 30.02
C ASN A 484 -17.80 -1.86 28.60
N LEU A 485 -16.93 -1.97 27.59
CA LEU A 485 -17.37 -2.19 26.19
C LEU A 485 -18.08 -3.53 25.98
N LEU A 486 -17.85 -4.48 26.89
CA LEU A 486 -18.46 -5.81 26.88
C LEU A 486 -19.82 -5.85 27.60
N ASP A 487 -20.20 -4.84 28.40
CA ASP A 487 -21.48 -4.79 29.12
C ASP A 487 -22.70 -4.83 28.19
N ILE A 488 -22.57 -4.42 26.92
CA ILE A 488 -23.63 -4.62 25.91
C ILE A 488 -23.94 -6.10 25.62
N LEU A 489 -23.09 -7.01 26.13
CA LEU A 489 -23.17 -8.46 26.00
C LEU A 489 -23.59 -9.15 27.32
N ASP A 490 -23.90 -8.41 28.38
CA ASP A 490 -24.52 -8.92 29.62
C ASP A 490 -26.00 -9.29 29.37
N ASP A 491 -26.45 -10.45 29.86
CA ASP A 491 -27.82 -10.93 29.59
C ASP A 491 -28.93 -10.15 30.29
N ASP A 492 -28.65 -9.48 31.42
CA ASP A 492 -29.59 -8.52 32.02
C ASP A 492 -29.67 -7.25 31.14
N ILE A 493 -28.55 -6.79 30.54
CA ILE A 493 -28.51 -5.54 29.74
C ILE A 493 -29.19 -5.69 28.37
N TYR A 494 -28.84 -6.67 27.53
CA TYR A 494 -29.44 -6.75 26.19
C TYR A 494 -30.82 -7.43 26.15
N ALA A 495 -31.24 -8.14 27.21
CA ALA A 495 -32.58 -8.73 27.27
C ALA A 495 -33.66 -7.75 27.77
N ASP A 496 -33.32 -6.70 28.51
CA ASP A 496 -34.21 -5.59 28.83
C ASP A 496 -33.91 -4.41 27.90
N ALA A 497 -34.76 -4.23 26.88
CA ALA A 497 -34.52 -3.24 25.83
C ALA A 497 -34.47 -1.77 26.30
N PRO A 498 -35.26 -1.32 27.30
CA PRO A 498 -35.02 -0.09 28.06
C PRO A 498 -33.63 0.02 28.73
N GLU A 499 -33.09 -1.08 29.26
CA GLU A 499 -31.76 -1.10 29.91
C GLU A 499 -30.65 -0.96 28.86
N LEU A 500 -30.73 -1.72 27.77
CA LEU A 500 -29.87 -1.57 26.58
C LEU A 500 -29.90 -0.15 26.01
N GLU A 501 -31.09 0.46 25.84
CA GLU A 501 -31.21 1.84 25.34
C GLU A 501 -30.52 2.84 26.28
N SER A 502 -30.65 2.65 27.59
CA SER A 502 -29.95 3.46 28.59
C SER A 502 -28.44 3.20 28.61
N TYR A 503 -27.98 2.02 28.21
CA TYR A 503 -26.57 1.65 28.16
C TYR A 503 -25.84 2.25 26.95
N LEU A 504 -26.47 2.37 25.78
CA LEU A 504 -25.83 2.82 24.54
C LEU A 504 -25.01 4.13 24.66
N ASN A 505 -25.48 5.12 25.44
CA ASN A 505 -24.71 6.34 25.68
C ASN A 505 -23.48 6.12 26.58
N THR A 506 -23.57 5.19 27.54
CA THR A 506 -22.42 4.77 28.37
C THR A 506 -21.40 3.98 27.55
N MET A 507 -21.88 3.12 26.64
CA MET A 507 -21.01 2.42 25.69
C MET A 507 -20.23 3.40 24.82
N ILE A 508 -20.90 4.42 24.28
CA ILE A 508 -20.26 5.45 23.43
C ILE A 508 -19.23 6.26 24.21
N GLU A 509 -19.52 6.65 25.47
CA GLU A 509 -18.53 7.26 26.37
C GLU A 509 -17.33 6.31 26.60
N GLY A 510 -17.58 5.01 26.82
CA GLY A 510 -16.55 3.99 26.92
C GLY A 510 -15.65 3.88 25.67
N ILE A 511 -16.24 3.90 24.47
CA ILE A 511 -15.48 3.83 23.20
C ILE A 511 -14.66 5.10 23.00
N GLU A 512 -15.21 6.29 23.33
CA GLU A 512 -14.47 7.55 23.23
C GLU A 512 -13.23 7.51 24.14
N VAL A 513 -13.37 7.12 25.41
CA VAL A 513 -12.23 7.07 26.34
C VAL A 513 -11.25 5.96 25.93
N PHE A 514 -11.73 4.79 25.49
CA PHE A 514 -10.87 3.73 24.96
C PHE A 514 -10.01 4.21 23.78
N MET A 515 -10.58 4.93 22.81
CA MET A 515 -9.83 5.41 21.63
C MET A 515 -8.90 6.59 21.94
N ASP A 516 -9.25 7.42 22.92
CA ASP A 516 -8.41 8.49 23.45
C ASP A 516 -7.20 7.88 24.18
N ASP A 517 -7.44 6.96 25.13
CA ASP A 517 -6.37 6.33 25.92
C ASP A 517 -5.50 5.35 25.12
N PHE A 518 -6.01 4.69 24.07
CA PHE A 518 -5.24 3.75 23.24
C PHE A 518 -4.44 4.44 22.13
N ALA A 519 -5.08 5.33 21.37
CA ALA A 519 -4.54 5.91 20.14
C ALA A 519 -4.41 7.44 20.15
N GLY A 520 -4.81 8.10 21.25
CA GLY A 520 -4.90 9.55 21.33
C GLY A 520 -5.97 10.14 20.41
N ILE A 521 -7.05 9.40 20.11
CA ILE A 521 -8.08 9.78 19.12
C ILE A 521 -9.43 10.09 19.77
N ASN A 522 -10.00 11.24 19.41
CA ASN A 522 -11.24 11.75 19.98
C ASN A 522 -12.46 11.54 19.06
N PHE A 523 -13.62 11.21 19.63
CA PHE A 523 -14.88 11.16 18.88
C PHE A 523 -15.46 12.56 18.57
N PRO A 524 -15.85 12.85 17.30
CA PRO A 524 -16.69 13.98 16.93
C PRO A 524 -18.02 14.01 17.64
N ALA A 525 -18.56 15.23 17.76
CA ALA A 525 -19.87 15.47 18.34
C ALA A 525 -20.97 14.62 17.71
N GLU A 526 -20.89 14.38 16.39
CA GLU A 526 -21.79 13.53 15.61
C GLU A 526 -21.78 12.04 16.03
N PHE A 527 -20.87 11.64 16.91
CA PHE A 527 -20.68 10.27 17.40
C PHE A 527 -20.53 10.20 18.94
N GLN A 528 -20.70 11.31 19.67
CA GLN A 528 -20.55 11.40 21.13
C GLN A 528 -21.79 10.94 21.91
N THR A 529 -22.95 10.88 21.26
CA THR A 529 -24.16 10.28 21.85
C THR A 529 -24.82 9.37 20.84
N LYS A 530 -25.67 8.46 21.33
CA LYS A 530 -26.52 7.64 20.47
C LYS A 530 -27.42 8.57 19.65
N GLU A 531 -28.07 9.56 20.28
CA GLU A 531 -28.92 10.54 19.58
C GLU A 531 -28.19 11.21 18.40
N ASP A 532 -26.95 11.67 18.58
CA ASP A 532 -26.15 12.30 17.52
C ASP A 532 -25.75 11.28 16.44
N LEU A 533 -25.43 10.04 16.80
CA LEU A 533 -25.13 8.94 15.87
C LEU A 533 -26.36 8.53 15.03
N ALA A 534 -27.56 8.47 15.62
CA ALA A 534 -28.79 8.27 14.87
C ALA A 534 -29.08 9.47 13.97
N ASP A 535 -29.04 10.70 14.49
CA ASP A 535 -29.22 11.90 13.66
C ASP A 535 -28.22 11.93 12.48
N PHE A 536 -26.98 11.45 12.68
CA PHE A 536 -26.02 11.23 11.60
C PHE A 536 -26.50 10.15 10.62
N VAL A 537 -26.75 8.92 11.06
CA VAL A 537 -27.15 7.78 10.20
C VAL A 537 -28.45 8.06 9.44
N ASP A 538 -29.48 8.54 10.14
CA ASP A 538 -30.78 8.96 9.59
C ASP A 538 -30.61 10.06 8.54
N THR A 539 -29.78 11.08 8.79
CA THR A 539 -29.56 12.21 7.86
C THR A 539 -28.72 11.83 6.63
N HIS A 540 -27.79 10.88 6.77
CA HIS A 540 -26.77 10.61 5.75
C HIS A 540 -27.07 9.37 4.90
N TRP A 541 -27.73 8.36 5.46
CA TRP A 541 -28.01 7.06 4.84
C TRP A 541 -29.51 6.72 4.75
N GLU A 542 -30.40 7.60 5.24
CA GLU A 542 -31.86 7.39 5.28
C GLU A 542 -32.27 6.08 6.01
N LEU A 543 -31.38 5.55 6.86
CA LEU A 543 -31.63 4.40 7.74
C LEU A 543 -32.16 4.94 9.07
N ASN A 544 -33.32 4.49 9.52
CA ASN A 544 -34.02 5.06 10.68
C ASN A 544 -33.53 4.43 12.00
N LEU A 545 -32.26 4.63 12.33
CA LEU A 545 -31.60 4.07 13.51
C LEU A 545 -32.22 4.62 14.81
N GLY A 546 -32.65 5.89 14.78
CA GLY A 546 -33.39 6.49 15.89
C GLY A 546 -34.69 5.73 16.20
N ALA A 547 -35.50 5.38 15.20
CA ALA A 547 -36.74 4.62 15.42
C ALA A 547 -36.48 3.20 15.95
N LEU A 548 -35.40 2.53 15.54
CA LEU A 548 -35.03 1.22 16.08
C LEU A 548 -34.85 1.29 17.60
N TRP A 549 -34.08 2.26 18.11
CA TRP A 549 -33.87 2.40 19.55
C TRP A 549 -35.12 2.80 20.32
N TYR A 550 -35.97 3.69 19.78
CA TYR A 550 -37.26 4.00 20.42
C TYR A 550 -38.19 2.78 20.45
N ALA A 551 -38.21 1.96 19.39
CA ALA A 551 -38.99 0.73 19.34
C ALA A 551 -38.49 -0.33 20.33
N MET A 552 -37.17 -0.41 20.53
CA MET A 552 -36.53 -1.20 21.58
C MET A 552 -36.95 -0.68 22.97
N ALA A 553 -36.79 0.61 23.24
CA ALA A 553 -37.14 1.23 24.53
C ALA A 553 -38.62 1.05 24.95
N ASP A 554 -39.55 1.01 23.98
CA ASP A 554 -40.97 0.76 24.23
C ASP A 554 -41.34 -0.75 24.30
N ASP A 555 -40.37 -1.67 24.21
CA ASP A 555 -40.54 -3.14 24.12
C ASP A 555 -41.54 -3.55 23.02
N ASN A 556 -41.43 -2.89 21.85
CA ASN A 556 -42.38 -3.07 20.75
C ASN A 556 -41.78 -3.87 19.60
N LEU A 557 -41.83 -5.20 19.73
CA LEU A 557 -41.41 -6.20 18.73
C LEU A 557 -41.91 -5.92 17.29
N ALA A 558 -43.08 -5.28 17.12
CA ALA A 558 -43.57 -4.93 15.78
C ALA A 558 -42.76 -3.78 15.18
N ASP A 559 -42.61 -2.68 15.93
CA ASP A 559 -41.89 -1.49 15.48
C ASP A 559 -40.37 -1.78 15.36
N ILE A 560 -39.80 -2.70 16.15
CA ILE A 560 -38.41 -3.18 16.01
C ILE A 560 -38.22 -3.87 14.65
N LYS A 561 -39.18 -4.72 14.26
CA LYS A 561 -39.14 -5.40 12.95
C LYS A 561 -39.30 -4.41 11.80
N ASP A 562 -40.27 -3.52 11.89
CA ASP A 562 -40.50 -2.48 10.88
C ASP A 562 -39.22 -1.63 10.69
N ALA A 563 -38.53 -1.24 11.78
CA ALA A 563 -37.26 -0.50 11.71
C ALA A 563 -36.10 -1.32 11.09
N VAL A 564 -35.98 -2.61 11.41
CA VAL A 564 -34.97 -3.48 10.76
C VAL A 564 -35.31 -3.74 9.29
N HIS A 565 -36.59 -3.82 8.91
CA HIS A 565 -37.01 -3.94 7.51
C HIS A 565 -36.68 -2.67 6.73
N ASP A 566 -36.95 -1.49 7.30
CA ASP A 566 -36.56 -0.19 6.72
C ASP A 566 -35.03 -0.10 6.53
N MET A 567 -34.24 -0.59 7.49
CA MET A 567 -32.76 -0.66 7.37
C MET A 567 -32.26 -1.66 6.30
N LEU A 568 -33.09 -2.65 5.96
CA LEU A 568 -32.79 -3.69 4.96
C LEU A 568 -33.53 -3.46 3.64
N ASP A 569 -34.13 -2.29 3.42
CA ASP A 569 -34.76 -1.95 2.15
C ASP A 569 -33.71 -2.02 1.04
N THR A 570 -33.84 -3.06 0.22
CA THR A 570 -32.94 -3.33 -0.90
C THR A 570 -32.96 -2.19 -1.92
N THR A 571 -34.05 -1.43 -2.00
CA THR A 571 -34.18 -0.22 -2.81
C THR A 571 -33.22 0.86 -2.33
N ASN A 572 -33.30 1.21 -1.03
CA ASN A 572 -32.44 2.21 -0.38
C ASN A 572 -30.96 1.79 -0.46
N LEU A 573 -30.64 0.56 -0.06
CA LEU A 573 -29.28 0.02 -0.14
C LEU A 573 -28.73 0.06 -1.57
N GLN A 574 -29.53 -0.25 -2.59
CA GLN A 574 -29.12 -0.15 -3.99
C GLN A 574 -28.91 1.31 -4.43
N GLU A 575 -29.72 2.26 -3.98
CA GLU A 575 -29.59 3.70 -4.27
C GLU A 575 -28.34 4.32 -3.64
N HIS A 576 -27.99 3.93 -2.41
CA HIS A 576 -26.82 4.47 -1.71
C HIS A 576 -25.49 3.75 -2.02
N ILE A 577 -25.51 2.50 -2.49
CA ILE A 577 -24.29 1.70 -2.77
C ILE A 577 -23.96 1.64 -4.27
N THR A 578 -24.93 1.31 -5.13
CA THR A 578 -24.65 1.00 -6.55
C THR A 578 -24.00 2.16 -7.32
N PRO A 579 -24.46 3.43 -7.17
CA PRO A 579 -23.89 4.56 -7.92
C PRO A 579 -22.41 4.81 -7.60
N PHE A 580 -22.04 4.71 -6.33
CA PHE A 580 -20.66 4.89 -5.86
C PHE A 580 -19.74 3.77 -6.35
N LEU A 581 -20.23 2.53 -6.41
CA LEU A 581 -19.45 1.40 -6.94
C LEU A 581 -19.28 1.42 -8.47
N LYS A 582 -20.15 2.10 -9.24
CA LYS A 582 -19.97 2.37 -10.69
C LYS A 582 -18.88 3.43 -10.91
N ALA A 583 -17.67 3.13 -10.46
CA ALA A 583 -16.53 4.04 -10.49
C ALA A 583 -15.89 4.11 -11.89
N ASP A 584 -15.68 5.33 -12.37
CA ASP A 584 -14.94 5.68 -13.58
C ASP A 584 -13.52 6.08 -13.19
N ILE A 585 -12.73 5.05 -12.82
CA ILE A 585 -11.36 5.22 -12.35
C ILE A 585 -10.44 5.69 -13.48
N GLY A 586 -10.71 5.29 -14.73
CA GLY A 586 -9.97 5.74 -15.91
C GLY A 586 -10.05 7.26 -16.08
N ALA A 587 -11.25 7.83 -16.08
CA ALA A 587 -11.42 9.27 -16.15
C ALA A 587 -10.96 10.02 -14.88
N SER A 588 -10.80 9.33 -13.76
CA SER A 588 -10.32 9.93 -12.50
C SER A 588 -8.79 9.99 -12.41
N LEU A 589 -8.10 8.95 -12.88
CA LEU A 589 -6.66 8.77 -12.68
C LEU A 589 -5.80 8.98 -13.92
N VAL A 590 -6.31 8.70 -15.12
CA VAL A 590 -5.50 8.63 -16.36
C VAL A 590 -5.92 9.69 -17.38
N ALA A 591 -7.14 10.23 -17.30
CA ALA A 591 -7.58 11.30 -18.20
C ALA A 591 -6.66 12.52 -18.15
N GLY A 592 -6.12 12.89 -19.31
CA GLY A 592 -5.19 14.01 -19.45
C GLY A 592 -3.76 13.74 -18.99
N LEU A 593 -3.42 12.53 -18.51
CA LEU A 593 -2.03 12.16 -18.28
C LEU A 593 -1.41 11.56 -19.56
N GLY A 594 -0.36 12.21 -20.06
CA GLY A 594 0.55 11.61 -21.02
C GLY A 594 1.48 10.63 -20.29
N PHE A 595 1.68 9.45 -20.88
CA PHE A 595 2.61 8.45 -20.39
C PHE A 595 3.39 7.86 -21.55
N ALA A 596 4.65 7.51 -21.30
CA ALA A 596 5.52 6.94 -22.32
C ALA A 596 6.53 5.98 -21.67
N GLY A 597 6.84 4.90 -22.37
CA GLY A 597 7.83 3.90 -21.99
C GLY A 597 8.81 3.65 -23.12
N ALA A 598 10.10 3.84 -22.84
CA ALA A 598 11.18 3.48 -23.74
C ALA A 598 11.83 2.16 -23.32
N VAL A 599 12.02 1.22 -24.26
CA VAL A 599 12.66 -0.09 -24.04
C VAL A 599 13.83 -0.28 -25.00
N ASN A 600 14.89 -0.94 -24.55
CA ASN A 600 16.15 -1.07 -25.29
C ASN A 600 16.16 -2.13 -26.41
N TRP A 601 15.03 -2.33 -27.10
CA TRP A 601 14.96 -3.10 -28.34
C TRP A 601 13.95 -2.44 -29.31
N ASP A 602 13.95 -2.87 -30.57
CA ASP A 602 12.84 -2.64 -31.50
C ASP A 602 11.74 -3.69 -31.25
N ILE A 603 10.55 -3.24 -30.82
CA ILE A 603 9.41 -4.12 -30.50
C ILE A 603 8.77 -4.74 -31.76
N ASP A 604 8.97 -4.13 -32.94
CA ASP A 604 8.47 -4.63 -34.22
C ASP A 604 9.43 -5.68 -34.86
N ASP A 605 10.66 -5.84 -34.35
CA ASP A 605 11.57 -6.88 -34.82
C ASP A 605 11.23 -8.26 -34.25
N SER A 606 10.99 -9.20 -35.16
CA SER A 606 10.88 -10.64 -34.90
C SER A 606 12.12 -11.28 -34.24
N THR A 607 13.26 -10.58 -34.22
CA THR A 607 14.51 -10.98 -33.57
C THR A 607 15.03 -9.83 -32.70
N PRO A 608 14.56 -9.67 -31.46
CA PRO A 608 14.94 -8.54 -30.61
C PRO A 608 16.45 -8.53 -30.38
N THR A 609 17.06 -7.38 -30.65
CA THR A 609 18.47 -7.10 -30.34
C THR A 609 18.48 -6.06 -29.23
N LEU A 610 19.16 -6.37 -28.13
CA LEU A 610 19.25 -5.48 -26.98
C LEU A 610 20.31 -4.41 -27.24
N GLU A 611 19.91 -3.15 -27.13
CA GLU A 611 20.73 -1.98 -27.40
C GLU A 611 21.23 -1.31 -26.12
N THR A 612 22.25 -0.48 -26.29
CA THR A 612 22.90 0.21 -25.17
C THR A 612 22.41 1.65 -25.01
N ILE A 613 22.66 2.25 -23.84
CA ILE A 613 22.47 3.69 -23.60
C ILE A 613 23.64 4.27 -22.82
N ASP A 614 24.10 5.45 -23.23
CA ASP A 614 25.13 6.26 -22.56
C ASP A 614 24.78 7.74 -22.79
N THR A 615 24.00 8.33 -21.88
CA THR A 615 23.43 9.68 -22.07
C THR A 615 23.56 10.58 -20.83
N ASP A 616 23.95 11.84 -21.03
CA ASP A 616 23.86 12.90 -20.03
C ASP A 616 22.48 13.60 -20.02
N THR A 617 21.56 13.16 -20.88
CA THR A 617 20.21 13.69 -21.00
C THR A 617 19.17 12.56 -21.02
N TRP A 618 18.24 12.64 -20.08
CA TRP A 618 16.93 12.02 -20.16
C TRP A 618 15.95 13.08 -19.70
N THR A 619 14.91 13.36 -20.50
CA THR A 619 14.00 14.47 -20.25
C THR A 619 12.56 14.10 -20.53
N LEU A 620 11.65 14.58 -19.69
CA LEU A 620 10.21 14.57 -19.93
C LEU A 620 9.79 15.99 -20.32
N THR A 621 9.18 16.16 -21.50
CA THR A 621 8.66 17.45 -21.98
C THR A 621 7.14 17.38 -22.02
N PHE A 622 6.46 18.34 -21.38
CA PHE A 622 5.02 18.29 -21.13
C PHE A 622 4.46 19.68 -20.80
N ASP A 623 3.15 19.90 -20.96
CA ASP A 623 2.51 21.14 -20.48
C ASP A 623 2.14 20.99 -19.00
N SER A 624 2.78 21.77 -18.14
CA SER A 624 2.59 21.70 -16.69
C SER A 624 1.31 22.41 -16.21
N ASP A 625 0.60 23.13 -17.08
CA ASP A 625 -0.65 23.81 -16.76
C ASP A 625 -1.83 22.83 -16.77
N PRO A 626 -2.55 22.64 -15.64
CA PRO A 626 -3.73 21.79 -15.60
C PRO A 626 -4.87 22.26 -16.53
N GLU A 627 -4.87 23.53 -16.97
CA GLU A 627 -5.82 24.04 -17.97
C GLU A 627 -5.51 23.55 -19.41
N ALA A 628 -4.33 22.94 -19.64
CA ALA A 628 -3.97 22.30 -20.90
C ALA A 628 -4.55 20.87 -21.04
N LEU A 629 -5.12 20.31 -19.97
CA LEU A 629 -5.73 18.98 -19.96
C LEU A 629 -7.02 18.96 -20.81
N ASN A 630 -6.99 18.25 -21.94
CA ASN A 630 -8.16 18.08 -22.80
C ASN A 630 -8.97 16.82 -22.40
N ILE A 631 -9.87 16.97 -21.44
CA ILE A 631 -10.64 15.86 -20.83
C ILE A 631 -12.13 15.92 -21.20
N ASP A 632 -12.67 14.81 -21.68
CA ASP A 632 -14.10 14.61 -21.99
C ASP A 632 -14.91 14.29 -20.70
N GLY A 633 -15.97 15.06 -20.47
CA GLY A 633 -16.76 15.00 -19.25
C GLY A 633 -16.17 15.83 -18.10
N PRO A 634 -16.77 15.78 -16.90
CA PRO A 634 -16.27 16.56 -15.76
C PRO A 634 -14.99 15.96 -15.18
N TYR A 635 -14.02 16.81 -14.85
CA TYR A 635 -12.78 16.40 -14.20
C TYR A 635 -12.49 17.34 -13.03
N LEU A 636 -12.85 16.90 -11.83
CA LEU A 636 -12.53 17.66 -10.62
C LEU A 636 -11.12 17.35 -10.15
N THR A 637 -10.45 18.39 -9.67
CA THR A 637 -9.28 18.30 -8.80
C THR A 637 -9.64 18.88 -7.44
N VAL A 638 -9.02 18.38 -6.37
CA VAL A 638 -9.13 18.97 -5.03
C VAL A 638 -7.73 19.30 -4.50
N VAL A 639 -7.54 20.52 -4.05
CA VAL A 639 -6.29 21.01 -3.47
C VAL A 639 -6.51 21.36 -2.01
N LYS A 640 -5.68 20.79 -1.13
CA LYS A 640 -5.59 21.09 0.30
C LYS A 640 -4.34 21.91 0.57
N ALA A 641 -4.49 23.05 1.24
CA ALA A 641 -3.38 23.93 1.58
C ALA A 641 -3.48 24.43 3.03
N PRO A 642 -2.54 24.06 3.92
CA PRO A 642 -2.44 24.64 5.26
C PRO A 642 -1.82 26.05 5.20
N SER A 643 -2.27 26.95 6.09
CA SER A 643 -1.76 28.32 6.18
C SER A 643 -0.29 28.40 6.66
N VAL A 644 0.15 27.40 7.43
CA VAL A 644 1.52 27.24 7.94
C VAL A 644 1.89 25.75 8.02
N ARG A 645 3.18 25.42 7.93
CA ARG A 645 3.72 24.06 8.11
C ARG A 645 4.63 23.90 9.33
N GLU A 646 4.90 24.99 10.03
CA GLU A 646 5.55 25.01 11.34
C GLU A 646 4.66 25.86 12.24
N ILE A 647 4.24 25.29 13.37
CA ILE A 647 3.38 25.97 14.35
C ILE A 647 3.79 25.59 15.78
N ASN A 648 3.32 26.36 16.76
CA ASN A 648 3.43 25.96 18.16
C ASN A 648 2.18 25.19 18.59
N GLU A 649 2.34 24.31 19.57
CA GLU A 649 1.27 23.68 20.36
C GLU A 649 0.25 24.73 20.83
N GLY A 650 -1.04 24.44 20.70
CA GLY A 650 -2.16 25.36 20.91
C GLY A 650 -2.32 26.44 19.82
N GLY A 651 -1.52 26.40 18.75
CA GLY A 651 -1.63 27.31 17.59
C GLY A 651 -2.68 26.84 16.57
N ILE A 652 -3.23 27.79 15.81
CA ILE A 652 -4.26 27.53 14.78
C ILE A 652 -3.66 27.50 13.38
N ILE A 653 -3.96 26.43 12.64
CA ILE A 653 -3.72 26.25 11.20
C ILE A 653 -5.06 26.42 10.47
N THR A 654 -5.11 27.33 9.49
CA THR A 654 -6.28 27.46 8.62
C THR A 654 -6.03 26.63 7.37
N TYR A 655 -6.90 25.67 7.09
CA TYR A 655 -6.88 24.93 5.84
C TYR A 655 -7.74 25.63 4.79
N THR A 656 -7.21 25.74 3.57
CA THR A 656 -7.95 26.19 2.38
C THR A 656 -8.14 25.00 1.44
N MET A 657 -9.40 24.69 1.15
CA MET A 657 -9.82 23.65 0.23
C MET A 657 -10.31 24.29 -1.06
N THR A 658 -9.76 23.86 -2.19
CA THR A 658 -10.14 24.35 -3.52
C THR A 658 -10.48 23.17 -4.42
N VAL A 659 -11.73 23.09 -4.88
CA VAL A 659 -12.19 22.13 -5.89
C VAL A 659 -12.35 22.86 -7.21
N HIS A 660 -11.68 22.41 -8.27
CA HIS A 660 -11.75 23.02 -9.60
C HIS A 660 -12.12 21.97 -10.66
N ASN A 661 -13.01 22.33 -11.59
CA ASN A 661 -13.40 21.46 -12.71
C ASN A 661 -12.65 21.81 -14.01
N TYR A 662 -11.58 21.07 -14.33
CA TYR A 662 -10.85 21.22 -15.59
C TYR A 662 -11.51 20.47 -16.76
N GLY A 663 -12.55 19.67 -16.50
CA GLY A 663 -13.28 18.95 -17.54
C GLY A 663 -14.24 19.84 -18.34
N ASP A 664 -14.61 19.38 -19.54
CA ASP A 664 -15.46 20.16 -20.45
C ASP A 664 -16.96 20.13 -20.13
N ALA A 665 -17.37 19.31 -19.15
CA ALA A 665 -18.76 19.15 -18.70
C ALA A 665 -18.95 19.40 -17.19
N THR A 666 -20.21 19.54 -16.78
CA THR A 666 -20.61 19.79 -15.39
C THR A 666 -20.44 18.54 -14.51
N ALA A 667 -19.81 18.69 -13.34
CA ALA A 667 -19.81 17.69 -12.27
C ALA A 667 -21.06 17.84 -11.40
N TYR A 668 -21.56 16.73 -10.83
CA TYR A 668 -22.76 16.69 -9.99
C TYR A 668 -22.49 16.00 -8.65
N ASP A 669 -23.33 16.32 -7.65
CA ASP A 669 -23.42 15.63 -6.35
C ASP A 669 -22.06 15.46 -5.65
N ILE A 670 -21.33 16.57 -5.56
CA ILE A 670 -19.94 16.61 -5.13
C ILE A 670 -19.87 16.49 -3.61
N LYS A 671 -19.03 15.58 -3.11
CA LYS A 671 -18.73 15.42 -1.68
C LYS A 671 -17.22 15.47 -1.45
N VAL A 672 -16.75 16.35 -0.57
CA VAL A 672 -15.34 16.43 -0.14
C VAL A 672 -15.22 15.95 1.29
N LEU A 673 -14.41 14.93 1.51
CA LEU A 673 -14.03 14.38 2.81
C LEU A 673 -12.57 14.73 3.08
N ASP A 674 -12.22 15.08 4.32
CA ASP A 674 -10.85 15.43 4.70
C ASP A 674 -10.28 14.56 5.84
N GLY A 675 -9.13 13.94 5.60
CA GLY A 675 -8.37 13.26 6.66
C GLY A 675 -7.64 14.26 7.56
N MET A 676 -7.49 13.92 8.84
CA MET A 676 -6.70 14.70 9.80
C MET A 676 -5.83 13.78 10.66
N SER A 677 -4.58 14.17 10.85
CA SER A 677 -3.61 13.45 11.70
C SER A 677 -3.87 13.72 13.18
N ALA A 678 -3.57 12.75 14.05
CA ALA A 678 -3.92 12.80 15.46
C ALA A 678 -3.47 14.08 16.22
N GLY A 679 -2.31 14.66 15.90
CA GLY A 679 -1.86 15.91 16.57
C GLY A 679 -2.58 17.19 16.16
N LEU A 680 -3.55 17.13 15.24
CA LEU A 680 -4.28 18.27 14.69
C LEU A 680 -5.80 18.04 14.88
N ASP A 681 -6.50 19.01 15.48
CA ASP A 681 -7.91 18.86 15.86
C ASP A 681 -8.69 20.16 15.63
N GLY A 682 -9.97 20.13 15.26
CA GLY A 682 -10.71 21.38 15.08
C GLY A 682 -12.11 21.25 14.51
N GLU A 683 -12.88 22.34 14.63
CA GLU A 683 -14.27 22.39 14.21
C GLU A 683 -14.43 22.37 12.68
N ARG A 684 -14.96 21.26 12.16
CA ARG A 684 -15.19 21.02 10.74
C ARG A 684 -16.43 20.14 10.51
N GLU A 685 -16.96 20.21 9.30
CA GLU A 685 -17.98 19.28 8.80
C GLU A 685 -17.36 17.89 8.56
N PHE A 686 -18.17 16.83 8.69
CA PHE A 686 -17.77 15.46 8.35
C PHE A 686 -17.42 15.31 6.86
N TYR A 687 -18.24 15.91 6.00
CA TYR A 687 -17.90 16.22 4.61
C TYR A 687 -18.53 17.55 4.20
N TRP A 688 -18.01 18.17 3.14
CA TRP A 688 -18.64 19.31 2.49
C TRP A 688 -19.35 18.86 1.21
N THR A 689 -20.52 19.42 0.91
CA THR A 689 -21.30 19.10 -0.30
C THR A 689 -21.41 20.29 -1.26
N HIS A 690 -21.54 19.99 -2.56
CA HIS A 690 -21.86 20.98 -3.59
C HIS A 690 -22.66 20.36 -4.73
N ASP A 691 -23.88 20.85 -4.99
CA ASP A 691 -24.85 20.23 -5.92
C ASP A 691 -24.30 19.97 -7.33
N SER A 692 -23.56 20.94 -7.88
CA SER A 692 -22.90 20.81 -9.18
C SER A 692 -21.80 21.86 -9.37
N LEU A 693 -20.84 21.59 -10.24
CA LEU A 693 -19.75 22.52 -10.58
C LEU A 693 -19.55 22.51 -12.10
N ALA A 694 -19.78 23.65 -12.77
CA ALA A 694 -19.67 23.75 -14.22
C ALA A 694 -18.21 23.66 -14.70
N ALA A 695 -18.00 23.42 -16.00
CA ALA A 695 -16.68 23.45 -16.62
C ALA A 695 -15.96 24.78 -16.35
N GLY A 696 -14.72 24.73 -15.85
CA GLY A 696 -13.91 25.87 -15.42
C GLY A 696 -14.38 26.58 -14.14
N GLU A 697 -15.37 26.04 -13.43
CA GLU A 697 -15.85 26.60 -12.16
C GLU A 697 -15.00 26.11 -10.98
N THR A 698 -14.90 26.94 -9.93
CA THR A 698 -14.13 26.66 -8.71
C THR A 698 -14.99 26.85 -7.48
N TRP A 699 -14.97 25.87 -6.58
CA TRP A 699 -15.53 25.94 -5.25
C TRP A 699 -14.40 26.01 -4.22
N THR A 700 -14.50 26.93 -3.27
CA THR A 700 -13.47 27.15 -2.24
C THR A 700 -14.11 27.29 -0.87
N PHE A 701 -13.56 26.61 0.12
CA PHE A 701 -13.97 26.71 1.53
C PHE A 701 -12.76 26.59 2.47
N THR A 702 -12.95 26.97 3.73
CA THR A 702 -11.90 27.02 4.75
C THR A 702 -12.42 26.54 6.09
N TYR A 703 -11.57 25.87 6.87
CA TYR A 703 -11.80 25.51 8.27
C TYR A 703 -10.50 25.66 9.05
N ASP A 704 -10.60 25.83 10.36
CA ASP A 704 -9.47 26.01 11.27
C ASP A 704 -9.24 24.73 12.10
N VAL A 705 -7.98 24.38 12.34
CA VAL A 705 -7.58 23.33 13.30
C VAL A 705 -6.53 23.88 14.28
N VAL A 706 -6.61 23.43 15.52
CA VAL A 706 -5.61 23.61 16.57
C VAL A 706 -4.59 22.48 16.50
N ALA A 707 -3.31 22.81 16.64
CA ALA A 707 -2.25 21.83 16.81
C ALA A 707 -2.12 21.48 18.30
N ASN A 708 -2.63 20.32 18.71
CA ASN A 708 -2.74 19.95 20.12
C ASN A 708 -1.48 19.26 20.66
N ASP A 709 -0.83 18.44 19.85
CA ASP A 709 0.28 17.58 20.29
C ASP A 709 1.57 17.94 19.55
N THR A 710 2.71 17.91 20.26
CA THR A 710 4.02 18.20 19.66
C THR A 710 4.54 17.01 18.88
N GLY A 711 4.92 17.21 17.63
CA GLY A 711 5.39 16.13 16.77
C GLY A 711 5.49 16.54 15.30
N LEU A 712 5.78 15.56 14.45
CA LEU A 712 5.72 15.68 13.01
C LEU A 712 4.51 14.88 12.51
N TYR A 713 3.62 15.56 11.78
CA TYR A 713 2.39 14.96 11.28
C TYR A 713 2.33 15.09 9.76
N MET A 714 1.74 14.11 9.09
CA MET A 714 1.33 14.27 7.70
C MET A 714 0.16 15.24 7.62
N ASP A 715 0.14 16.03 6.56
CA ASP A 715 -1.09 16.62 6.04
C ASP A 715 -1.85 15.49 5.33
N MET A 716 -2.78 14.87 6.05
CA MET A 716 -3.63 13.83 5.47
C MET A 716 -4.45 14.44 4.33
N PRO A 717 -4.48 13.81 3.15
CA PRO A 717 -5.07 14.44 1.98
C PRO A 717 -6.60 14.32 1.95
N ALA A 718 -7.24 15.30 1.32
CA ALA A 718 -8.65 15.26 1.02
C ALA A 718 -8.98 14.22 -0.07
N ILE A 719 -10.24 13.77 -0.07
CA ILE A 719 -10.89 12.95 -1.09
C ILE A 719 -12.11 13.72 -1.57
N CYS A 720 -12.30 13.81 -2.87
CA CYS A 720 -13.48 14.42 -3.48
C CYS A 720 -14.15 13.41 -4.43
N VAL A 721 -15.39 13.07 -4.12
CA VAL A 721 -16.25 12.20 -4.93
C VAL A 721 -17.25 13.06 -5.67
N TYR A 722 -17.49 12.76 -6.94
CA TYR A 722 -18.43 13.50 -7.79
C TYR A 722 -18.95 12.60 -8.91
N PHE A 723 -19.98 13.04 -9.61
CA PHE A 723 -20.63 12.26 -10.66
C PHE A 723 -20.68 13.00 -12.00
N ASN A 724 -20.66 12.24 -13.10
CA ASN A 724 -20.84 12.77 -14.46
C ASN A 724 -22.31 13.13 -14.78
N THR A 725 -23.25 12.63 -13.98
CA THR A 725 -24.70 12.87 -14.04
C THR A 725 -25.24 12.89 -12.61
N THR A 726 -26.38 13.53 -12.36
CA THR A 726 -26.88 13.59 -10.99
C THR A 726 -27.33 12.23 -10.45
N LEU A 727 -27.02 11.96 -9.19
CA LEU A 727 -27.49 10.79 -8.43
C LEU A 727 -29.02 10.66 -8.47
N SER A 728 -29.75 11.79 -8.49
CA SER A 728 -31.23 11.78 -8.57
C SER A 728 -31.80 11.24 -9.90
N SER A 729 -30.94 10.81 -10.83
CA SER A 729 -31.30 10.14 -12.08
C SER A 729 -31.03 8.63 -12.07
N PHE A 730 -30.38 8.11 -11.03
CA PHE A 730 -30.24 6.68 -10.82
C PHE A 730 -31.62 6.04 -10.55
N SER A 731 -31.77 4.77 -10.90
CA SER A 731 -32.93 3.98 -10.50
C SER A 731 -32.49 2.55 -10.16
N PRO A 732 -32.78 2.04 -8.95
CA PRO A 732 -32.42 0.70 -8.54
C PRO A 732 -33.18 -0.37 -9.35
N THR A 733 -34.34 -0.01 -9.93
CA THR A 733 -35.11 -0.94 -10.78
C THR A 733 -34.53 -1.12 -12.20
N SER A 734 -33.62 -0.24 -12.64
CA SER A 734 -33.00 -0.23 -13.97
C SER A 734 -31.57 0.34 -13.93
N PRO A 735 -30.63 -0.18 -13.11
CA PRO A 735 -29.28 0.37 -12.92
C PRO A 735 -28.39 0.28 -14.18
N GLY A 736 -28.77 -0.58 -15.13
CA GLY A 736 -28.13 -0.71 -16.44
C GLY A 736 -28.52 0.40 -17.43
N ASP A 737 -29.64 1.10 -17.20
CA ASP A 737 -30.08 2.24 -18.03
C ASP A 737 -29.49 3.58 -17.53
N TRP A 738 -28.81 3.59 -16.38
CA TRP A 738 -28.13 4.76 -15.83
C TRP A 738 -26.71 4.88 -16.39
N GLU A 739 -26.49 5.82 -17.29
CA GLU A 739 -25.18 6.17 -17.88
C GLU A 739 -24.23 6.89 -16.90
N GLY A 740 -24.65 7.04 -15.65
CA GLY A 740 -23.86 7.71 -14.63
C GLY A 740 -22.72 6.86 -14.06
N THR A 741 -21.67 7.55 -13.62
CA THR A 741 -20.50 6.98 -12.95
C THR A 741 -20.01 7.90 -11.83
N ALA A 742 -19.48 7.30 -10.77
CA ALA A 742 -18.74 8.00 -9.72
C ALA A 742 -17.30 8.25 -10.16
N ARG A 743 -16.76 9.43 -9.87
CA ARG A 743 -15.38 9.83 -10.12
C ARG A 743 -14.74 10.27 -8.79
N TYR A 744 -13.46 9.96 -8.64
CA TYR A 744 -12.74 10.06 -7.37
C TYR A 744 -11.44 10.83 -7.57
N THR A 745 -11.40 12.07 -7.11
CA THR A 745 -10.19 12.89 -7.12
C THR A 745 -9.66 13.10 -5.71
N ILE A 746 -8.39 13.44 -5.61
CA ILE A 746 -7.65 13.39 -4.37
C ILE A 746 -6.62 14.52 -4.29
N SER A 747 -6.43 15.11 -3.12
CA SER A 747 -5.40 16.14 -2.96
C SER A 747 -4.01 15.51 -2.89
N ALA A 748 -3.01 16.25 -3.35
CA ALA A 748 -1.60 15.87 -3.28
C ALA A 748 -1.25 15.34 -1.87
N PRO A 749 -0.81 14.08 -1.72
CA PRO A 749 -0.46 13.50 -0.44
C PRO A 749 0.89 14.05 0.05
N GLY A 750 1.12 13.96 1.36
CA GLY A 750 2.47 14.07 1.87
C GLY A 750 2.97 15.47 2.16
N TYR A 751 2.11 16.47 2.35
CA TYR A 751 2.59 17.62 3.11
C TYR A 751 2.87 17.21 4.57
N GLN A 752 3.67 18.00 5.27
CA GLN A 752 4.06 17.76 6.66
C GLN A 752 3.88 19.03 7.46
N ILE A 753 3.50 18.83 8.72
CA ILE A 753 3.23 19.88 9.68
C ILE A 753 4.01 19.55 10.95
N LEU A 754 4.95 20.44 11.29
CA LEU A 754 5.68 20.40 12.54
C LEU A 754 4.93 21.19 13.61
N VAL A 755 4.67 20.55 14.75
CA VAL A 755 4.13 21.18 15.95
C VAL A 755 5.20 21.24 17.03
N THR A 756 5.46 22.44 17.56
CA THR A 756 6.54 22.73 18.52
C THR A 756 6.00 23.24 19.86
N GLY A 757 6.49 22.74 20.99
CA GLY A 757 5.89 23.07 22.30
C GLY A 757 6.64 22.47 23.49
N GLY A 758 6.13 22.73 24.69
CA GLY A 758 6.70 22.20 25.94
C GLY A 758 8.09 22.72 26.35
N TRP A 759 8.57 22.25 27.52
CA TRP A 759 9.92 22.55 28.05
C TRP A 759 10.93 21.48 27.61
N TRP A 760 11.09 21.30 26.30
CA TRP A 760 11.94 20.27 25.70
C TRP A 760 13.08 20.83 24.80
N PRO A 761 14.07 20.00 24.42
CA PRO A 761 15.36 20.45 23.88
C PRO A 761 15.27 21.03 22.45
N PRO A 762 16.36 21.62 21.88
CA PRO A 762 16.41 22.12 20.50
C PRO A 762 16.35 21.02 19.40
N THR A 763 15.89 19.82 19.76
CA THR A 763 15.73 18.64 18.91
C THR A 763 14.46 17.90 19.34
N ILE A 764 13.54 17.65 18.39
CA ILE A 764 12.38 16.77 18.59
C ILE A 764 12.71 15.45 17.90
N LEU A 765 12.64 14.32 18.62
CA LEU A 765 13.03 12.98 18.12
C LEU A 765 14.44 12.97 17.46
N GLY A 766 15.38 13.74 18.00
CA GLY A 766 16.73 13.92 17.45
C GLY A 766 16.85 14.91 16.28
N ILE A 767 15.75 15.34 15.67
CA ILE A 767 15.75 16.30 14.54
C ILE A 767 15.91 17.73 15.09
N PRO A 768 16.98 18.48 14.77
CA PRO A 768 17.06 19.88 15.18
C PRO A 768 15.99 20.70 14.46
N THR A 769 15.26 21.55 15.19
CA THR A 769 14.05 22.25 14.71
C THR A 769 14.26 23.01 13.39
N LEU A 770 15.49 23.42 13.09
CA LEU A 770 15.89 24.14 11.88
C LEU A 770 15.92 23.27 10.59
N TYR A 771 15.99 21.95 10.68
CA TYR A 771 16.05 21.06 9.51
C TYR A 771 14.66 20.67 8.96
N LEU A 772 13.60 20.88 9.75
CA LEU A 772 12.21 20.55 9.39
C LEU A 772 11.58 21.51 8.35
N VAL A 773 12.34 22.49 7.87
CA VAL A 773 11.92 23.43 6.81
C VAL A 773 12.19 22.87 5.39
N ALA A 774 12.84 21.70 5.26
CA ALA A 774 13.19 21.11 3.96
C ALA A 774 13.07 19.57 3.94
N GLY A 775 12.02 19.07 3.30
CA GLY A 775 11.75 17.63 3.12
C GLY A 775 10.35 17.28 3.63
N VAL A 776 9.37 17.21 2.73
CA VAL A 776 7.94 17.24 3.06
C VAL A 776 7.23 16.05 2.39
N GLY A 777 6.96 14.99 3.21
CA GLY A 777 6.17 13.71 3.05
C GLY A 777 5.84 13.07 1.67
N GLY A 778 5.06 11.98 1.56
CA GLY A 778 4.32 11.12 2.54
C GLY A 778 4.70 9.62 2.46
N VAL A 779 3.88 8.60 2.78
CA VAL A 779 2.46 8.33 2.39
C VAL A 779 1.80 7.27 3.30
N ALA A 780 0.46 7.31 3.51
CA ALA A 780 -0.38 6.24 4.09
C ALA A 780 -1.76 6.18 3.35
N VAL A 781 -2.78 5.33 3.63
CA VAL A 781 -3.14 4.39 4.73
C VAL A 781 -3.92 3.16 4.15
N VAL A 782 -4.25 2.15 4.98
CA VAL A 782 -5.48 1.29 4.92
C VAL A 782 -5.90 1.07 6.38
N GLY A 783 -7.18 1.26 6.66
CA GLY A 783 -7.76 1.34 8.02
C GLY A 783 -9.19 1.88 7.94
N VAL A 784 -9.98 1.37 6.98
CA VAL A 784 -11.21 2.02 6.47
C VAL A 784 -12.43 1.85 7.38
N ALA A 785 -12.28 1.21 8.55
CA ALA A 785 -13.35 1.08 9.56
C ALA A 785 -13.27 2.08 10.74
N ILE A 786 -12.15 2.81 10.90
CA ILE A 786 -11.91 3.68 12.08
C ILE A 786 -11.65 5.16 11.70
N LEU A 787 -11.49 5.46 10.40
CA LEU A 787 -10.87 6.71 9.91
C LEU A 787 -11.81 7.90 9.59
N LEU A 788 -13.03 7.95 10.14
CA LEU A 788 -14.00 9.01 9.80
C LEU A 788 -14.29 10.02 10.92
N VAL A 789 -13.68 9.85 12.09
CA VAL A 789 -14.21 10.40 13.34
C VAL A 789 -13.05 11.04 14.14
N ARG A 790 -12.72 12.32 13.83
CA ARG A 790 -12.04 13.25 14.78
C ARG A 790 -12.45 14.73 14.62
N ARG A 791 -12.96 15.29 15.73
CA ARG A 791 -13.19 16.70 16.13
C ARG A 791 -13.44 16.72 17.64
N ARG A 792 -12.60 17.35 18.47
CA ARG A 792 -12.95 17.74 19.86
C ARG A 792 -13.12 19.28 19.96
N PRO A 793 -13.77 19.80 21.02
CA PRO A 793 -14.54 21.06 21.01
C PRO A 793 -13.73 22.36 21.14
#